data_AF-A0A4Y2PAE2-F1
#
_entry.id   AF-A0A4Y2PAE2-F1
#
_cell.length_a   1.000
_cell.length_b   1.000
_cell.length_c   1.000
_cell.angle_alpha   90.00
_cell.angle_beta   90.00
_cell.angle_gamma   90.00
#
_symmetry.space_group_name_H-M   'P 1'
#
loop_
_entity.id
_entity.type
_entity.pdbx_description
1 polymer ?
#
loop_
_entity_poly.entity_id
_entity_poly.type
_entity_poly.pdbx_seq_one_letter_code
_entity_poly.pdbx_strand_id
1 'polypeptide(L)'
;SLNNPDLSTLRKLKEKNIQLADSFENEIPVDILVGSDSFWDIVYDEKIRVTDNIWLINSCFGWLLGGVGKGNNSDESCQNVCLVMDSSSILFDLSKFWEIEEFPNETRGLSERDDQLIRNFENNLKFNGQRYVCKLMWKENMGPPVGLDSNYEVAKKRFNSLCNKLNKNPEISDQYKQIVKDQLESNIVGKCVNEDIKSGYYMPHRAVIRDDKITSQVRIVYDCSSKANEDKKSLNDSLETGVNLYVNILDAILKFREKQVAFCGDLEKAFLMIEIAEEDRKYLKFLWFPNDTVNSTQTFQLNRLPFGLTTSPFALACVLKFHIKKFKDDYPKCYEMLNSLYVDDLYYGAETAQDAYQLTSSAIEILRSAGFNLRKLRTNCSELNKLWCENGYEENTDHGQGSGFLGLNWDPIEDKIKLNLRDVRNSLESGIANGTTKRHVLRIISQIFDPCGLISPFVITVKILMQELWEKGLKWDEQLPSGLEEKWRTWCSELAHIDNLQIERKLFSNAGMREISLHVFCDASPEAYGAVAYFRYITEGRVKVSFIISKSKVAPLKTLTLARLELMAALIAARLAKYLLNTFPSLTKEIFLWSDSKIVLHWLKGSSKIWKPFVSNRVAQVQLLTPPNCWNHCSGSENPADFTTRGESTRKFLTSSLWWMGPAWLSQPVQSWPVQCLPNPPDGMCGE
;
A
#
# COMPACT_ATOMS: atom_id res chain seq x y z
N SER A 1 -1.48 9.07 37.84
CA SER A 1 -1.30 8.52 39.20
C SER A 1 -2.14 7.25 39.33
N LEU A 2 -1.95 6.43 40.37
CA LEU A 2 -2.81 5.28 40.66
C LEU A 2 -4.24 5.79 40.92
N ASN A 3 -5.16 5.55 39.98
CA ASN A 3 -6.58 5.81 40.20
C ASN A 3 -7.08 4.81 41.27
N ASN A 4 -7.43 5.32 42.46
CA ASN A 4 -7.91 4.60 43.65
C ASN A 4 -6.86 3.77 44.42
N PRO A 5 -6.10 4.38 45.35
CA PRO A 5 -5.41 3.63 46.39
C PRO A 5 -6.39 2.91 47.32
N ASP A 6 -6.01 1.74 47.83
CA ASP A 6 -6.84 0.97 48.75
C ASP A 6 -7.05 1.70 50.10
N LEU A 7 -8.13 1.34 50.81
CA LEU A 7 -8.50 1.92 52.11
C LEU A 7 -7.37 1.83 53.16
N SER A 8 -6.46 0.85 53.04
CA SER A 8 -5.32 0.69 53.94
C SER A 8 -4.23 1.75 53.70
N THR A 9 -3.96 2.08 52.43
CA THR A 9 -3.03 3.15 52.04
C THR A 9 -3.58 4.51 52.44
N LEU A 10 -4.89 4.76 52.21
CA LEU A 10 -5.54 6.02 52.60
C LEU A 10 -5.51 6.28 54.12
N ARG A 11 -5.66 5.24 54.96
CA ARG A 11 -5.54 5.37 56.43
C ARG A 11 -4.11 5.73 56.86
N LYS A 12 -3.10 5.08 56.30
CA LYS A 12 -1.68 5.38 56.61
C LYS A 12 -1.24 6.77 56.16
N LEU A 13 -1.81 7.27 55.06
CA LEU A 13 -1.57 8.65 54.59
C LEU A 13 -2.15 9.67 55.58
N LYS A 14 -3.37 9.42 56.09
CA LYS A 14 -3.99 10.26 57.13
C LYS A 14 -3.23 10.21 58.46
N GLU A 15 -2.75 9.04 58.90
CA GLU A 15 -1.95 8.88 60.12
C GLU A 15 -0.62 9.65 60.07
N LYS A 16 -0.03 9.81 58.89
CA LYS A 16 1.22 10.56 58.68
C LYS A 16 1.02 12.03 58.34
N ASN A 17 -0.23 12.51 58.28
CA ASN A 17 -0.59 13.88 57.94
C ASN A 17 -0.01 14.37 56.59
N ILE A 18 0.06 13.48 55.59
CA ILE A 18 0.66 13.76 54.27
C ILE A 18 -0.46 14.10 53.26
N GLN A 19 -0.33 15.25 52.59
CA GLN A 19 -1.21 15.68 51.51
C GLN A 19 -0.62 15.30 50.15
N LEU A 20 -1.41 14.64 49.29
CA LEU A 20 -1.01 14.25 47.94
C LEU A 20 -1.16 15.41 46.95
N ALA A 21 -0.41 15.32 45.85
CA ALA A 21 -0.51 16.27 44.74
C ALA A 21 -1.89 16.26 44.05
N ASP A 22 -2.55 15.09 44.03
CA ASP A 22 -3.87 14.90 43.42
C ASP A 22 -4.96 14.76 44.49
N SER A 23 -6.15 15.34 44.25
CA SER A 23 -7.37 15.06 45.02
C SER A 23 -8.20 13.97 44.33
N PHE A 24 -8.53 12.89 45.04
CA PHE A 24 -9.28 11.76 44.48
C PHE A 24 -10.81 11.99 44.41
N GLU A 25 -11.27 13.20 44.69
CA GLU A 25 -12.70 13.47 44.88
C GLU A 25 -13.44 13.77 43.57
N ASN A 26 -12.77 13.96 42.42
CA ASN A 26 -13.40 14.15 41.12
C ASN A 26 -12.54 13.63 39.94
N GLU A 27 -13.15 13.27 38.81
CA GLU A 27 -12.45 13.04 37.53
C GLU A 27 -11.89 14.38 37.02
N ILE A 28 -10.57 14.55 37.06
CA ILE A 28 -9.90 15.78 36.60
C ILE A 28 -9.45 15.57 35.15
N PRO A 29 -9.84 16.45 34.20
CA PRO A 29 -9.33 16.39 32.83
C PRO A 29 -7.81 16.64 32.80
N VAL A 30 -7.09 15.94 31.93
CA VAL A 30 -5.63 16.10 31.78
C VAL A 30 -5.35 17.33 30.91
N ASP A 31 -4.76 18.37 31.51
CA ASP A 31 -4.41 19.61 30.81
C ASP A 31 -3.04 19.55 30.10
N ILE A 32 -2.06 18.86 30.70
CA ILE A 32 -0.67 18.82 30.22
C ILE A 32 -0.10 17.41 30.43
N LEU A 33 0.58 16.86 29.42
CA LEU A 33 1.37 15.63 29.51
C LEU A 33 2.85 15.99 29.66
N VAL A 34 3.46 15.60 30.78
CA VAL A 34 4.89 15.77 31.03
C VAL A 34 5.64 14.51 30.58
N GLY A 35 6.60 14.67 29.67
CA GLY A 35 7.42 13.57 29.18
C GLY A 35 8.42 13.05 30.22
N SER A 36 8.91 11.83 30.02
CA SER A 36 9.91 11.21 30.91
C SER A 36 11.26 11.93 30.90
N ASP A 37 11.53 12.71 29.86
CA ASP A 37 12.68 13.60 29.73
C ASP A 37 12.65 14.74 30.75
N SER A 38 11.47 15.24 31.12
CA SER A 38 11.29 16.30 32.15
C SER A 38 10.89 15.77 33.52
N PHE A 39 10.65 14.44 33.66
CA PHE A 39 10.17 13.84 34.90
C PHE A 39 11.15 14.02 36.07
N TRP A 40 12.45 13.93 35.79
CA TRP A 40 13.49 14.08 36.81
C TRP A 40 13.70 15.53 37.26
N ASP A 41 13.22 16.51 36.48
CA ASP A 41 13.31 17.92 36.82
C ASP A 41 12.19 18.38 37.77
N ILE A 42 11.11 17.59 37.89
CA ILE A 42 9.94 17.92 38.72
C ILE A 42 9.87 17.12 40.03
N VAL A 43 10.66 16.05 40.15
CA VAL A 43 10.71 15.16 41.31
C VAL A 43 11.90 15.50 42.19
N TYR A 44 11.69 15.56 43.51
CA TYR A 44 12.73 15.74 44.51
C TYR A 44 13.24 14.38 45.03
N ASP A 45 14.42 14.37 45.66
CA ASP A 45 15.07 13.14 46.14
C ASP A 45 14.37 12.46 47.32
N GLU A 46 13.44 13.16 47.98
CA GLU A 46 12.75 12.65 49.16
C GLU A 46 11.68 11.60 48.79
N LYS A 47 11.84 10.39 49.35
CA LYS A 47 10.95 9.26 49.12
C LYS A 47 10.56 8.59 50.44
N ILE A 48 9.28 8.35 50.64
CA ILE A 48 8.75 7.68 51.83
C ILE A 48 8.10 6.37 51.40
N ARG A 49 8.57 5.25 51.95
CA ARG A 49 7.93 3.95 51.73
C ARG A 49 6.64 3.86 52.57
N VAL A 50 5.50 3.60 51.92
CA VAL A 50 4.19 3.49 52.58
C VAL A 50 3.81 2.03 52.79
N THR A 51 4.07 1.18 51.79
CA THR A 51 3.93 -0.28 51.86
C THR A 51 5.10 -0.96 51.13
N ASP A 52 5.13 -2.29 51.09
CA ASP A 52 6.22 -3.02 50.42
C ASP A 52 6.37 -2.63 48.95
N ASN A 53 5.28 -2.26 48.28
CA ASN A 53 5.25 -1.98 46.85
C ASN A 53 4.79 -0.55 46.50
N ILE A 54 4.54 0.32 47.49
CA ILE A 54 4.06 1.70 47.30
C ILE A 54 4.99 2.70 47.99
N TRP A 55 5.36 3.71 47.23
CA TRP A 55 6.22 4.83 47.61
C TRP A 55 5.48 6.16 47.43
N LEU A 56 5.77 7.09 48.31
CA LEU A 56 5.53 8.51 48.11
C LEU A 56 6.81 9.14 47.59
N ILE A 57 6.68 9.92 46.53
CA ILE A 57 7.77 10.61 45.86
C ILE A 57 7.46 12.10 45.96
N ASN A 58 8.34 12.88 46.59
CA ASN A 58 8.15 14.31 46.71
C ASN A 58 8.37 14.99 45.34
N SER A 59 7.56 15.98 44.99
CA SER A 59 7.65 16.70 43.72
C SER A 59 7.27 18.16 43.90
N CYS A 60 7.55 19.00 42.90
CA CYS A 60 7.13 20.41 42.91
C CYS A 60 5.60 20.61 42.96
N PHE A 61 4.81 19.57 42.67
CA PHE A 61 3.34 19.58 42.74
C PHE A 61 2.79 18.98 44.05
N GLY A 62 3.67 18.51 44.96
CA GLY A 62 3.30 17.79 46.17
C GLY A 62 3.68 16.31 46.11
N TRP A 63 3.16 15.51 47.05
CA TRP A 63 3.52 14.09 47.15
C TRP A 63 2.82 13.26 46.08
N LEU A 64 3.61 12.59 45.23
CA LEU A 64 3.16 11.66 44.21
C LEU A 64 3.13 10.23 44.75
N LEU A 65 2.10 9.46 44.41
CA LEU A 65 2.01 8.04 44.76
C LEU A 65 2.54 7.18 43.61
N GLY A 66 3.63 6.43 43.85
CA GLY A 66 4.26 5.55 42.87
C GLY A 66 4.39 4.11 43.39
N GLY A 67 4.16 3.11 42.55
CA GLY A 67 4.29 1.70 42.94
C GLY A 67 3.20 0.79 42.37
N VAL A 68 3.21 -0.47 42.79
CA VAL A 68 2.28 -1.52 42.31
C VAL A 68 1.36 -1.93 43.45
N GLY A 69 0.08 -1.57 43.37
CA GLY A 69 -0.93 -2.01 44.33
C GLY A 69 -1.21 -3.51 44.20
N LYS A 70 -1.33 -4.23 45.31
CA LYS A 70 -1.91 -5.59 45.32
C LYS A 70 -3.43 -5.42 45.29
N GLY A 71 -4.06 -5.64 44.14
CA GLY A 71 -5.52 -5.75 44.06
C GLY A 71 -5.99 -6.94 44.89
N ASN A 72 -7.05 -6.77 45.69
CA ASN A 72 -7.70 -7.88 46.38
C ASN A 72 -8.28 -8.83 45.34
N ASN A 73 -7.91 -10.12 45.44
CA ASN A 73 -8.44 -11.19 44.60
C ASN A 73 -9.95 -11.36 44.80
N SER A 74 -10.72 -10.85 43.84
CA SER A 74 -12.06 -11.31 43.48
C SER A 74 -12.22 -11.08 41.97
N ASP A 75 -12.03 -12.13 41.15
CA ASP A 75 -12.41 -12.34 39.74
C ASP A 75 -12.52 -11.19 38.70
N GLU A 76 -12.03 -10.00 39.02
CA GLU A 76 -11.72 -8.94 38.09
C GLU A 76 -10.29 -8.51 38.42
N SER A 77 -9.34 -9.00 37.63
CA SER A 77 -8.05 -8.35 37.57
C SER A 77 -8.28 -6.96 37.01
N CYS A 78 -8.51 -5.98 37.90
CA CYS A 78 -8.23 -4.58 37.63
C CYS A 78 -6.70 -4.44 37.49
N GLN A 79 -6.17 -5.02 36.41
CA GLN A 79 -5.12 -4.34 35.70
C GLN A 79 -5.72 -2.98 35.38
N ASN A 80 -5.18 -1.91 35.97
CA ASN A 80 -5.18 -0.64 35.27
C ASN A 80 -4.28 -0.86 34.04
N VAL A 81 -4.79 -1.62 33.08
CA VAL A 81 -4.52 -1.40 31.69
C VAL A 81 -4.97 0.04 31.53
N CYS A 82 -4.02 0.97 31.43
CA CYS A 82 -4.27 2.02 30.46
C CYS A 82 -4.47 1.22 29.17
N LEU A 83 -5.73 0.89 28.88
CA LEU A 83 -6.14 0.58 27.54
C LEU A 83 -5.91 1.91 26.82
N VAL A 84 -4.66 2.15 26.46
CA VAL A 84 -4.38 2.50 25.08
C VAL A 84 -4.90 1.29 24.31
N MET A 85 -6.23 1.21 24.15
CA MET A 85 -6.77 0.89 22.85
C MET A 85 -5.97 1.81 21.97
N ASP A 86 -5.04 1.22 21.23
CA ASP A 86 -4.19 1.86 20.27
C ASP A 86 -5.11 2.44 19.20
N SER A 87 -5.85 3.47 19.58
CA SER A 87 -6.49 4.42 18.72
C SER A 87 -5.37 5.00 17.86
N SER A 88 -4.13 5.05 18.33
CA SER A 88 -2.94 5.30 17.52
C SER A 88 -2.74 4.28 16.39
N SER A 89 -2.94 2.96 16.51
CA SER A 89 -2.87 2.07 15.31
C SER A 89 -3.91 2.45 14.26
N ILE A 90 -5.16 2.69 14.66
CA ILE A 90 -6.23 3.08 13.73
C ILE A 90 -6.05 4.51 13.22
N LEU A 91 -5.62 5.45 14.06
CA LEU A 91 -5.36 6.86 13.72
C LEU A 91 -4.08 7.01 12.88
N PHE A 92 -3.08 6.15 13.08
CA PHE A 92 -1.86 6.04 12.29
C PHE A 92 -2.12 5.31 10.96
N ASP A 93 -2.95 4.28 10.96
CA ASP A 93 -3.43 3.64 9.73
C ASP A 93 -4.38 4.57 8.96
N LEU A 94 -5.14 5.43 9.64
CA LEU A 94 -5.94 6.51 9.04
C LEU A 94 -5.06 7.63 8.49
N SER A 95 -4.03 8.09 9.21
CA SER A 95 -3.10 9.08 8.66
C SER A 95 -2.45 8.53 7.39
N LYS A 96 -2.00 7.26 7.42
CA LYS A 96 -1.55 6.53 6.23
C LYS A 96 -2.61 6.43 5.14
N PHE A 97 -3.87 6.19 5.48
CA PHE A 97 -4.98 6.16 4.53
C PHE A 97 -5.14 7.49 3.78
N TRP A 98 -4.89 8.62 4.44
CA TRP A 98 -4.81 9.96 3.82
C TRP A 98 -3.44 10.25 3.16
N GLU A 99 -2.39 9.51 3.52
CA GLU A 99 -1.04 9.57 2.93
C GLU A 99 -0.86 8.71 1.66
N ILE A 100 -1.75 7.73 1.37
CA ILE A 100 -1.69 6.88 0.15
C ILE A 100 -1.64 7.73 -1.15
N GLU A 101 -1.99 9.01 -1.08
CA GLU A 101 -1.96 9.97 -2.18
C GLU A 101 -0.70 10.84 -2.22
N GLU A 102 0.31 10.56 -1.41
CA GLU A 102 1.66 11.09 -1.63
C GLU A 102 2.31 10.36 -2.81
N PHE A 103 2.93 11.14 -3.71
CA PHE A 103 3.78 10.58 -4.75
C PHE A 103 4.83 9.70 -4.11
N PRO A 104 5.26 8.61 -4.77
CA PRO A 104 6.40 7.84 -4.29
C PRO A 104 7.50 8.84 -3.97
N ASN A 105 7.83 8.98 -2.67
CA ASN A 105 8.87 9.91 -2.24
C ASN A 105 10.05 9.68 -3.15
N GLU A 106 10.59 10.76 -3.76
CA GLU A 106 11.78 10.71 -4.61
C GLU A 106 12.69 9.67 -4.00
N THR A 107 12.84 8.55 -4.73
CA THR A 107 13.37 7.29 -4.20
C THR A 107 14.46 7.61 -3.21
N ARG A 108 14.20 7.38 -1.90
CA ARG A 108 15.30 7.34 -0.95
C ARG A 108 16.24 6.32 -1.57
N GLY A 109 17.38 6.78 -2.08
CA GLY A 109 18.38 5.90 -2.65
C GLY A 109 18.66 4.79 -1.65
N LEU A 110 19.03 3.62 -2.14
CA LEU A 110 19.45 2.53 -1.26
C LEU A 110 20.48 3.09 -0.28
N SER A 111 20.21 2.94 1.01
CA SER A 111 21.17 3.34 2.03
C SER A 111 22.39 2.41 1.99
N GLU A 112 23.51 2.83 2.58
CA GLU A 112 24.68 1.94 2.70
C GLU A 112 24.32 0.62 3.39
N ARG A 113 23.39 0.65 4.34
CA ARG A 113 22.85 -0.55 5.00
C ARG A 113 22.08 -1.45 4.03
N ASP A 114 21.25 -0.86 3.17
CA ASP A 114 20.47 -1.61 2.18
C ASP A 114 21.40 -2.32 1.19
N ASP A 115 22.43 -1.61 0.71
CA ASP A 115 23.46 -2.17 -0.16
C ASP A 115 24.25 -3.30 0.50
N GLN A 116 24.61 -3.16 1.78
CA GLN A 116 25.27 -4.21 2.54
C GLN A 116 24.37 -5.44 2.69
N LEU A 117 23.08 -5.24 2.96
CA LEU A 117 22.11 -6.33 3.12
C LEU A 117 21.92 -7.11 1.81
N ILE A 118 21.84 -6.41 0.67
CA ILE A 118 21.77 -7.02 -0.66
C ILE A 118 23.04 -7.84 -0.93
N ARG A 119 24.23 -7.26 -0.75
CA ARG A 119 25.51 -7.96 -0.97
C ARG A 119 25.65 -9.19 -0.07
N ASN A 120 25.25 -9.09 1.19
CA ASN A 120 25.29 -10.21 2.13
C ASN A 120 24.36 -11.34 1.68
N PHE A 121 23.18 -11.02 1.17
CA PHE A 121 22.27 -12.03 0.59
C PHE A 121 22.88 -12.67 -0.66
N GLU A 122 23.37 -11.87 -1.61
CA GLU A 122 23.97 -12.33 -2.87
C GLU A 122 25.18 -13.25 -2.61
N ASN A 123 26.04 -12.91 -1.65
CA ASN A 123 27.23 -13.70 -1.28
C ASN A 123 26.88 -15.09 -0.70
N ASN A 124 25.69 -15.23 -0.10
CA ASN A 124 25.21 -16.49 0.47
C ASN A 124 24.37 -17.31 -0.52
N LEU A 125 24.13 -16.79 -1.72
CA LEU A 125 23.30 -17.43 -2.73
C LEU A 125 24.12 -18.47 -3.52
N LYS A 126 23.59 -19.68 -3.65
CA LYS A 126 24.22 -20.76 -4.43
C LYS A 126 23.27 -21.24 -5.53
N PHE A 127 23.80 -21.61 -6.69
CA PHE A 127 23.02 -22.25 -7.74
C PHE A 127 23.36 -23.74 -7.80
N ASN A 128 22.36 -24.62 -7.69
CA ASN A 128 22.57 -26.08 -7.65
C ASN A 128 22.48 -26.75 -9.03
N GLY A 129 22.50 -25.97 -10.10
CA GLY A 129 22.32 -26.45 -11.48
C GLY A 129 20.86 -26.42 -11.97
N GLN A 130 19.89 -26.35 -11.04
CA GLN A 130 18.46 -26.26 -11.38
C GLN A 130 17.79 -25.02 -10.79
N ARG A 131 18.13 -24.65 -9.56
CA ARG A 131 17.49 -23.60 -8.76
C ARG A 131 18.52 -22.89 -7.90
N TYR A 132 18.14 -21.72 -7.42
CA TYR A 132 18.89 -20.99 -6.41
C TYR A 132 18.56 -21.47 -5.00
N VAL A 133 19.60 -21.58 -4.17
CA VAL A 133 19.55 -21.92 -2.75
C VAL A 133 19.92 -20.69 -1.95
N CYS A 134 19.05 -20.25 -1.04
CA CYS A 134 19.30 -19.14 -0.12
C CYS A 134 19.25 -19.60 1.34
N LYS A 135 19.88 -18.80 2.21
CA LYS A 135 19.76 -18.93 3.68
C LYS A 135 18.68 -18.00 4.21
N LEU A 136 18.14 -18.32 5.38
CA LEU A 136 17.30 -17.39 6.12
C LEU A 136 18.14 -16.19 6.58
N MET A 137 17.62 -14.98 6.37
CA MET A 137 18.31 -13.74 6.73
C MET A 137 17.98 -13.37 8.18
N TRP A 138 18.85 -13.77 9.09
CA TRP A 138 18.71 -13.46 10.51
C TRP A 138 19.21 -12.05 10.80
N LYS A 139 18.55 -11.36 11.74
CA LYS A 139 19.04 -10.06 12.23
C LYS A 139 20.39 -10.24 12.94
N GLU A 140 21.28 -9.27 12.85
CA GLU A 140 22.69 -9.35 13.34
C GLU A 140 22.83 -9.82 14.80
N ASN A 141 21.83 -9.58 15.65
CA ASN A 141 21.80 -10.01 17.06
C ASN A 141 20.83 -11.18 17.36
N MET A 142 20.26 -11.80 16.33
CA MET A 142 19.19 -12.81 16.42
C MET A 142 19.48 -14.07 15.59
N GLY A 143 20.74 -14.29 15.20
CA GLY A 143 21.15 -15.52 14.52
C GLY A 143 20.80 -16.77 15.34
N PRO A 144 20.39 -17.88 14.71
CA PRO A 144 20.07 -19.09 15.42
C PRO A 144 21.33 -19.65 16.10
N PRO A 145 21.29 -19.99 17.41
CA PRO A 145 20.10 -20.31 18.19
C PRO A 145 19.88 -19.41 19.42
N VAL A 146 20.15 -18.10 19.36
CA VAL A 146 19.96 -17.25 20.56
C VAL A 146 18.53 -16.67 20.56
N GLY A 147 17.58 -17.42 21.14
CA GLY A 147 16.30 -16.86 21.60
C GLY A 147 15.03 -17.17 20.79
N LEU A 148 15.10 -17.95 19.70
CA LEU A 148 13.88 -18.43 19.02
C LEU A 148 13.41 -19.74 19.64
N ASP A 149 12.37 -19.67 20.46
CA ASP A 149 11.72 -20.84 21.06
C ASP A 149 10.85 -21.60 20.06
N SER A 150 10.66 -22.89 20.34
CA SER A 150 9.70 -23.70 19.59
C SER A 150 8.26 -23.22 19.83
N ASN A 151 7.53 -23.03 18.74
CA ASN A 151 6.11 -22.65 18.73
C ASN A 151 5.17 -23.87 18.59
N TYR A 152 5.64 -25.06 18.96
CA TYR A 152 4.92 -26.33 18.73
C TYR A 152 3.53 -26.37 19.37
N GLU A 153 3.37 -25.97 20.63
CA GLU A 153 2.09 -26.08 21.34
C GLU A 153 1.00 -25.23 20.68
N VAL A 154 1.35 -24.02 20.22
CA VAL A 154 0.43 -23.14 19.48
C VAL A 154 0.13 -23.73 18.11
N ALA A 155 1.14 -24.21 17.39
CA ALA A 155 0.96 -24.87 16.10
C ALA A 155 0.04 -26.10 16.21
N LYS A 156 0.19 -26.93 17.25
CA LYS A 156 -0.64 -28.11 17.51
C LYS A 156 -2.09 -27.75 17.81
N LYS A 157 -2.34 -26.75 18.66
CA LYS A 157 -3.70 -26.25 18.95
C LYS A 157 -4.40 -25.73 17.68
N ARG A 158 -3.68 -24.96 16.86
CA ARG A 158 -4.21 -24.43 15.59
C ARG A 158 -4.38 -25.52 14.55
N PHE A 159 -3.50 -26.52 14.53
CA PHE A 159 -3.63 -27.68 13.67
C PHE A 159 -4.88 -28.50 14.00
N ASN A 160 -5.13 -28.80 15.28
CA ASN A 160 -6.37 -29.48 15.69
C ASN A 160 -7.62 -28.70 15.27
N SER A 161 -7.58 -27.37 15.37
CA SER A 161 -8.66 -26.50 14.91
C SER A 161 -8.83 -26.54 13.38
N LEU A 162 -7.73 -26.62 12.62
CA LEU A 162 -7.74 -26.82 11.18
C LEU A 162 -8.37 -28.18 10.82
N CYS A 163 -7.96 -29.27 11.48
CA CYS A 163 -8.53 -30.61 11.28
C CYS A 163 -10.06 -30.59 11.45
N ASN A 164 -10.54 -29.97 12.53
CA ASN A 164 -11.98 -29.82 12.78
C ASN A 164 -12.70 -29.03 11.68
N LYS A 165 -12.05 -28.03 11.08
CA LYS A 165 -12.62 -27.25 9.96
C LYS A 165 -12.62 -28.03 8.65
N LEU A 166 -11.55 -28.79 8.36
CA LEU A 166 -11.45 -29.63 7.17
C LEU A 166 -12.47 -30.79 7.24
N ASN A 167 -12.67 -31.39 8.40
CA ASN A 167 -13.70 -32.41 8.61
C ASN A 167 -15.13 -31.89 8.36
N LYS A 168 -15.37 -30.59 8.56
CA LYS A 168 -16.67 -29.96 8.28
C LYS A 168 -16.88 -29.61 6.80
N ASN A 169 -15.81 -29.52 6.01
CA ASN A 169 -15.87 -29.13 4.60
C ASN A 169 -15.05 -30.13 3.74
N PRO A 170 -15.68 -31.24 3.29
CA PRO A 170 -14.98 -32.31 2.56
C PRO A 170 -14.25 -31.83 1.31
N GLU A 171 -14.87 -30.95 0.51
CA GLU A 171 -14.27 -30.43 -0.73
C GLU A 171 -12.96 -29.66 -0.48
N ILE A 172 -12.96 -28.76 0.51
CA ILE A 172 -11.76 -28.01 0.91
C ILE A 172 -10.71 -28.97 1.47
N SER A 173 -11.14 -29.99 2.22
CA SER A 173 -10.26 -31.03 2.78
C SER A 173 -9.50 -31.77 1.68
N ASP A 174 -10.21 -32.22 0.64
CA ASP A 174 -9.63 -32.97 -0.47
C ASP A 174 -8.65 -32.11 -1.26
N GLN A 175 -9.01 -30.85 -1.58
CA GLN A 175 -8.09 -29.91 -2.21
C GLN A 175 -6.84 -29.65 -1.36
N TYR A 176 -7.01 -29.48 -0.04
CA TYR A 176 -5.88 -29.24 0.87
C TYR A 176 -4.92 -30.44 0.91
N LYS A 177 -5.45 -31.65 1.03
CA LYS A 177 -4.67 -32.89 1.04
C LYS A 177 -3.91 -33.07 -0.28
N GLN A 178 -4.58 -32.80 -1.40
CA GLN A 178 -3.96 -32.89 -2.72
C GLN A 178 -2.78 -31.90 -2.84
N ILE A 179 -2.94 -30.66 -2.37
CA ILE A 179 -1.84 -29.68 -2.38
C ILE A 179 -0.63 -30.17 -1.59
N VAL A 180 -0.83 -30.70 -0.38
CA VAL A 180 0.30 -31.21 0.44
C VAL A 180 0.94 -32.43 -0.22
N LYS A 181 0.14 -33.31 -0.83
CA LYS A 181 0.63 -34.48 -1.57
C LYS A 181 1.50 -34.05 -2.77
N ASP A 182 1.03 -33.14 -3.60
CA ASP A 182 1.77 -32.60 -4.75
C ASP A 182 3.08 -31.94 -4.32
N GLN A 183 3.05 -31.24 -3.18
CA GLN A 183 4.24 -30.61 -2.59
C GLN A 183 5.26 -31.63 -2.07
N LEU A 184 4.81 -32.77 -1.55
CA LEU A 184 5.68 -33.88 -1.15
C LEU A 184 6.34 -34.53 -2.37
N GLU A 185 5.56 -34.81 -3.42
CA GLU A 185 6.05 -35.40 -4.67
C GLU A 185 7.06 -34.48 -5.38
N SER A 186 6.84 -33.16 -5.30
CA SER A 186 7.74 -32.16 -5.89
C SER A 186 8.94 -31.77 -5.00
N ASN A 187 9.13 -32.44 -3.85
CA ASN A 187 10.16 -32.12 -2.85
C ASN A 187 10.13 -30.65 -2.36
N ILE A 188 8.95 -30.03 -2.41
CA ILE A 188 8.68 -28.71 -1.80
C ILE A 188 8.56 -28.87 -0.28
N VAL A 189 7.88 -29.94 0.12
CA VAL A 189 7.75 -30.39 1.50
C VAL A 189 8.59 -31.66 1.69
N GLY A 190 9.35 -31.72 2.78
CA GLY A 190 10.08 -32.91 3.20
C GLY A 190 9.56 -33.44 4.54
N LYS A 191 9.72 -34.75 4.78
CA LYS A 191 9.55 -35.32 6.12
C LYS A 191 10.73 -34.93 6.99
N CYS A 192 10.46 -34.52 8.23
CA CYS A 192 11.53 -34.26 9.20
C CYS A 192 12.12 -35.58 9.69
N VAL A 193 13.45 -35.70 9.65
CA VAL A 193 14.17 -36.87 10.19
C VAL A 193 14.34 -36.76 11.71
N ASN A 194 14.38 -35.53 12.26
CA ASN A 194 14.49 -35.27 13.68
C ASN A 194 13.18 -34.68 14.23
N GLU A 195 12.50 -35.47 15.07
CA GLU A 195 11.23 -35.12 15.70
C GLU A 195 11.39 -34.35 17.02
N ASP A 196 12.59 -33.86 17.36
CA ASP A 196 12.76 -33.01 18.54
C ASP A 196 11.90 -31.75 18.42
N ILE A 197 10.82 -31.75 19.20
CA ILE A 197 9.81 -30.70 19.28
C ILE A 197 10.42 -29.38 19.79
N LYS A 198 11.49 -29.45 20.59
CA LYS A 198 12.17 -28.26 21.13
C LYS A 198 13.13 -27.62 20.14
N SER A 199 13.51 -28.35 19.09
CA SER A 199 14.46 -27.88 18.08
C SER A 199 13.73 -27.24 16.90
N GLY A 200 14.13 -26.02 16.54
CA GLY A 200 13.57 -25.30 15.40
C GLY A 200 12.24 -24.60 15.71
N TYR A 201 11.45 -24.34 14.66
CA TYR A 201 10.23 -23.54 14.77
C TYR A 201 9.09 -24.16 13.96
N TYR A 202 7.90 -24.20 14.58
CA TYR A 202 6.67 -24.77 14.02
C TYR A 202 5.70 -23.67 13.61
N MET A 203 5.45 -23.58 12.30
CA MET A 203 4.52 -22.63 11.70
C MET A 203 3.10 -23.21 11.73
N PRO A 204 2.14 -22.54 12.40
CA PRO A 204 0.73 -22.83 12.16
C PRO A 204 0.38 -22.56 10.70
N HIS A 205 -0.57 -23.30 10.15
CA HIS A 205 -1.01 -23.10 8.77
C HIS A 205 -2.53 -23.13 8.66
N ARG A 206 -3.05 -22.50 7.61
CA ARG A 206 -4.48 -22.41 7.32
C ARG A 206 -4.77 -22.37 5.83
N ALA A 207 -5.97 -22.79 5.47
CA ALA A 207 -6.53 -22.61 4.13
C ALA A 207 -6.97 -21.15 3.94
N VAL A 208 -6.57 -20.54 2.83
CA VAL A 208 -7.15 -19.31 2.29
C VAL A 208 -7.89 -19.68 1.02
N ILE A 209 -9.18 -19.36 0.99
CA ILE A 209 -10.08 -19.69 -0.11
C ILE A 209 -10.16 -18.47 -1.03
N ARG A 210 -9.99 -18.70 -2.33
CA ARG A 210 -10.06 -17.71 -3.41
C ARG A 210 -11.22 -18.07 -4.32
N ASP A 211 -12.40 -17.54 -3.99
CA ASP A 211 -13.65 -17.78 -4.73
C ASP A 211 -13.64 -17.16 -6.15
N ASP A 212 -12.59 -16.43 -6.50
CA ASP A 212 -12.33 -15.83 -7.81
C ASP A 212 -11.52 -16.72 -8.76
N LYS A 213 -10.93 -17.84 -8.28
CA LYS A 213 -10.05 -18.70 -9.10
C LYS A 213 -10.53 -20.16 -9.12
N ILE A 214 -10.98 -20.60 -10.29
CA ILE A 214 -11.47 -21.97 -10.55
C ILE A 214 -10.38 -23.03 -10.32
N THR A 215 -9.13 -22.75 -10.70
CA THR A 215 -8.02 -23.73 -10.68
C THR A 215 -7.11 -23.63 -9.45
N SER A 216 -7.34 -22.67 -8.54
CA SER A 216 -6.48 -22.45 -7.35
C SER A 216 -7.29 -21.90 -6.19
N GLN A 217 -8.46 -22.51 -5.96
CA GLN A 217 -9.43 -22.07 -4.96
C GLN A 217 -8.86 -22.14 -3.55
N VAL A 218 -8.04 -23.15 -3.21
CA VAL A 218 -7.40 -23.25 -1.89
C VAL A 218 -5.90 -22.95 -1.96
N ARG A 219 -5.41 -22.08 -1.08
CA ARG A 219 -3.98 -21.86 -0.82
C ARG A 219 -3.64 -22.13 0.64
N ILE A 220 -2.49 -22.79 0.87
CA ILE A 220 -1.95 -22.99 2.22
C ILE A 220 -1.10 -21.79 2.60
N VAL A 221 -1.44 -21.14 3.72
CA VAL A 221 -0.67 -20.00 4.24
C VAL A 221 -0.10 -20.38 5.60
N TYR A 222 1.20 -20.15 5.77
CA TYR A 222 1.94 -20.38 7.00
C TYR A 222 2.05 -19.09 7.82
N ASP A 223 1.64 -19.15 9.08
CA ASP A 223 1.71 -18.02 10.00
C ASP A 223 3.08 -17.98 10.70
N CYS A 224 4.02 -17.27 10.07
CA CYS A 224 5.38 -17.08 10.59
C CYS A 224 5.46 -15.96 11.65
N SER A 225 4.35 -15.25 11.90
CA SER A 225 4.23 -14.23 12.93
C SER A 225 3.64 -14.78 14.23
N SER A 226 3.32 -16.08 14.28
CA SER A 226 2.83 -16.73 15.48
C SER A 226 3.85 -16.65 16.62
N LYS A 227 3.37 -16.41 17.84
CA LYS A 227 4.20 -16.42 19.05
C LYS A 227 3.69 -17.48 20.01
N ALA A 228 4.60 -18.07 20.79
CA ALA A 228 4.23 -19.01 21.84
C ALA A 228 3.46 -18.30 22.97
N ASN A 229 3.87 -17.06 23.29
CA ASN A 229 3.21 -16.09 24.17
C ASN A 229 3.72 -14.67 23.83
N GLU A 230 3.18 -13.64 24.48
CA GLU A 230 3.53 -12.23 24.20
C GLU A 230 5.03 -11.90 24.43
N ASP A 231 5.68 -12.61 25.36
CA ASP A 231 7.09 -12.40 25.69
C ASP A 231 8.04 -13.12 24.72
N LYS A 232 7.53 -14.05 23.90
CA LYS A 232 8.33 -14.81 22.92
C LYS A 232 8.33 -14.15 21.55
N LYS A 233 9.44 -14.32 20.83
CA LYS A 233 9.59 -13.85 19.45
C LYS A 233 8.99 -14.84 18.46
N SER A 234 8.41 -14.32 17.39
CA SER A 234 8.03 -15.11 16.21
C SER A 234 9.22 -15.31 15.28
N LEU A 235 9.05 -16.18 14.28
CA LEU A 235 10.06 -16.34 13.21
C LEU A 235 10.24 -15.01 12.46
N ASN A 236 9.15 -14.32 12.12
CA ASN A 236 9.19 -13.03 11.45
C ASN A 236 9.84 -11.91 12.27
N ASP A 237 9.75 -11.96 13.61
CA ASP A 237 10.47 -11.01 14.48
C ASP A 237 11.99 -11.20 14.43
N SER A 238 12.43 -12.43 14.15
CA SER A 238 13.84 -12.84 14.18
C SER A 238 14.54 -12.68 12.83
N LEU A 239 13.77 -12.62 11.73
CA LEU A 239 14.27 -12.46 10.37
C LEU A 239 14.26 -11.00 9.93
N GLU A 240 15.23 -10.65 9.08
CA GLU A 240 15.27 -9.37 8.38
C GLU A 240 14.12 -9.28 7.38
N THR A 241 13.40 -8.15 7.35
CA THR A 241 12.38 -7.91 6.32
C THR A 241 13.01 -7.72 4.94
N GLY A 242 14.24 -7.20 4.91
CA GLY A 242 14.94 -6.85 3.68
C GLY A 242 14.43 -5.56 3.04
N VAL A 243 15.04 -5.20 1.91
CA VAL A 243 14.77 -3.96 1.19
C VAL A 243 13.61 -4.16 0.22
N ASN A 244 12.75 -3.16 0.03
CA ASN A 244 11.77 -3.22 -1.04
C ASN A 244 12.46 -2.99 -2.39
N LEU A 245 12.65 -4.08 -3.14
CA LEU A 245 13.29 -4.09 -4.46
C LEU A 245 12.30 -4.06 -5.63
N TYR A 246 10.99 -4.06 -5.34
CA TYR A 246 9.95 -4.06 -6.38
C TYR A 246 9.72 -2.67 -6.94
N VAL A 247 9.33 -2.63 -8.21
CA VAL A 247 8.91 -1.39 -8.86
C VAL A 247 7.64 -0.86 -8.19
N ASN A 248 7.50 0.47 -8.18
CA ASN A 248 6.26 1.07 -7.72
C ASN A 248 5.11 0.64 -8.64
N ILE A 249 3.98 0.24 -8.04
CA ILE A 249 2.81 -0.23 -8.77
C ILE A 249 2.24 0.84 -9.73
N LEU A 250 2.31 2.12 -9.34
CA LEU A 250 1.88 3.22 -10.19
C LEU A 250 2.80 3.38 -11.41
N ASP A 251 4.12 3.25 -11.23
CA ASP A 251 5.07 3.26 -12.34
C ASP A 251 4.79 2.13 -13.32
N ALA A 252 4.56 0.92 -12.80
CA ALA A 252 4.24 -0.25 -13.63
C ALA A 252 2.94 -0.04 -14.41
N ILE A 253 1.89 0.47 -13.76
CA ILE A 253 0.62 0.79 -14.42
C ILE A 253 0.81 1.85 -15.50
N LEU A 254 1.47 2.97 -15.19
CA LEU A 254 1.67 4.06 -16.15
C LEU A 254 2.52 3.63 -17.35
N LYS A 255 3.61 2.89 -17.14
CA LYS A 255 4.46 2.38 -18.24
C LYS A 255 3.75 1.32 -19.09
N PHE A 256 2.94 0.46 -18.48
CA PHE A 256 2.13 -0.50 -19.22
C PHE A 256 1.13 0.18 -20.17
N ARG A 257 0.74 1.42 -19.88
CA ARG A 257 -0.13 2.25 -20.71
C ARG A 257 0.61 2.98 -21.85
N GLU A 258 1.93 2.92 -21.93
CA GLU A 258 2.72 3.64 -22.94
C GLU A 258 2.75 2.93 -24.30
N LYS A 259 3.00 1.62 -24.28
CA LYS A 259 3.41 0.84 -25.46
C LYS A 259 2.25 0.33 -26.30
N GLN A 260 2.54 -0.02 -27.54
CA GLN A 260 1.56 -0.46 -28.54
C GLN A 260 1.12 -1.89 -28.32
N VAL A 261 2.11 -2.77 -28.34
CA VAL A 261 1.95 -4.19 -28.08
C VAL A 261 2.18 -4.38 -26.60
N ALA A 262 1.10 -4.58 -25.87
CA ALA A 262 1.14 -4.92 -24.46
C ALA A 262 1.11 -6.44 -24.30
N PHE A 263 1.86 -6.92 -23.32
CA PHE A 263 1.84 -8.32 -22.94
C PHE A 263 2.06 -8.50 -21.45
N CYS A 264 1.55 -9.61 -20.93
CA CYS A 264 1.77 -9.99 -19.54
C CYS A 264 2.13 -11.47 -19.40
N GLY A 265 2.59 -11.86 -18.22
CA GLY A 265 2.86 -13.25 -17.84
C GLY A 265 2.97 -13.44 -16.33
N ASP A 266 2.94 -14.69 -15.89
CA ASP A 266 2.98 -15.14 -14.49
C ASP A 266 4.17 -16.08 -14.29
N LEU A 267 4.98 -15.84 -13.26
CA LEU A 267 6.00 -16.79 -12.81
C LEU A 267 5.36 -17.89 -11.98
N GLU A 268 5.35 -19.10 -12.53
CA GLU A 268 4.76 -20.25 -11.85
C GLU A 268 5.42 -20.49 -10.49
N LYS A 269 4.62 -20.35 -9.42
CA LYS A 269 5.02 -20.69 -8.05
C LYS A 269 6.37 -20.05 -7.67
N ALA A 270 6.61 -18.81 -8.08
CA ALA A 270 7.92 -18.15 -8.05
C ALA A 270 8.72 -18.37 -6.74
N PHE A 271 8.10 -18.14 -5.58
CA PHE A 271 8.74 -18.38 -4.27
C PHE A 271 9.20 -19.83 -4.08
N LEU A 272 8.38 -20.80 -4.49
CA LEU A 272 8.68 -22.22 -4.34
C LEU A 272 9.78 -22.71 -5.30
N MET A 273 10.22 -21.87 -6.25
CA MET A 273 11.37 -22.17 -7.10
C MET A 273 12.71 -21.83 -6.43
N ILE A 274 12.68 -21.18 -5.25
CA ILE A 274 13.86 -20.92 -4.44
C ILE A 274 13.96 -21.96 -3.33
N GLU A 275 15.12 -22.59 -3.21
CA GLU A 275 15.41 -23.59 -2.19
C GLU A 275 16.00 -22.96 -0.94
N ILE A 276 15.61 -23.49 0.23
CA ILE A 276 16.17 -23.07 1.52
C ILE A 276 17.33 -23.99 1.88
N ALA A 277 18.43 -23.40 2.35
CA ALA A 277 19.60 -24.13 2.84
C ALA A 277 19.20 -25.17 3.90
N GLU A 278 19.79 -26.36 3.86
CA GLU A 278 19.37 -27.49 4.70
C GLU A 278 19.41 -27.18 6.20
N GLU A 279 20.41 -26.41 6.63
CA GLU A 279 20.60 -25.96 8.03
C GLU A 279 19.44 -25.11 8.57
N ASP A 280 18.72 -24.41 7.69
CA ASP A 280 17.64 -23.47 8.03
C ASP A 280 16.24 -24.10 7.95
N ARG A 281 16.08 -25.22 7.24
CA ARG A 281 14.76 -25.87 7.03
C ARG A 281 14.07 -26.27 8.35
N LYS A 282 14.85 -26.51 9.40
CA LYS A 282 14.35 -26.80 10.75
C LYS A 282 13.51 -25.67 11.36
N TYR A 283 13.60 -24.44 10.85
CA TYR A 283 12.77 -23.31 11.26
C TYR A 283 11.47 -23.18 10.47
N LEU A 284 11.28 -24.03 9.45
CA LEU A 284 10.13 -24.04 8.56
C LEU A 284 9.31 -25.33 8.75
N LYS A 285 9.16 -25.80 10.00
CA LYS A 285 8.40 -27.02 10.32
C LYS A 285 6.91 -26.74 10.38
N PHE A 286 6.10 -27.75 10.09
CA PHE A 286 4.65 -27.73 10.31
C PHE A 286 4.11 -29.14 10.60
N LEU A 287 2.90 -29.21 11.15
CA LEU A 287 2.24 -30.47 11.49
C LEU A 287 1.26 -30.89 10.41
N TRP A 288 1.25 -32.18 10.05
CA TRP A 288 0.31 -32.75 9.08
C TRP A 288 0.05 -34.24 9.34
N PHE A 289 -1.08 -34.79 8.89
CA PHE A 289 -1.38 -36.23 8.97
C PHE A 289 -1.51 -36.83 7.55
N PRO A 290 -0.81 -37.92 7.21
CA PRO A 290 -0.92 -38.54 5.88
C PRO A 290 -2.16 -39.42 5.68
N ASN A 291 -2.70 -40.02 6.75
CA ASN A 291 -3.67 -41.14 6.67
C ASN A 291 -5.02 -40.85 7.38
N ASP A 292 -5.50 -39.60 7.33
CA ASP A 292 -6.82 -39.18 7.85
C ASP A 292 -7.14 -39.49 9.31
N THR A 293 -6.13 -39.89 10.09
CA THR A 293 -6.22 -40.12 11.52
C THR A 293 -5.42 -39.04 12.22
N VAL A 294 -6.08 -38.18 12.99
CA VAL A 294 -5.44 -37.11 13.79
C VAL A 294 -4.35 -37.67 14.72
N ASN A 295 -4.51 -38.93 15.16
CA ASN A 295 -3.52 -39.65 15.96
C ASN A 295 -2.23 -40.03 15.21
N SER A 296 -2.16 -39.81 13.89
CA SER A 296 -0.97 -40.02 13.04
C SER A 296 -0.23 -38.72 12.68
N THR A 297 -0.42 -37.66 13.47
CA THR A 297 0.22 -36.35 13.23
C THR A 297 1.75 -36.51 13.16
N GLN A 298 2.33 -36.09 12.04
CA GLN A 298 3.77 -36.10 11.75
C GLN A 298 4.29 -34.68 11.55
N THR A 299 5.59 -34.52 11.75
CA THR A 299 6.29 -33.25 11.48
C THR A 299 6.85 -33.25 10.06
N PHE A 300 6.50 -32.20 9.33
CA PHE A 300 7.03 -31.91 8.00
C PHE A 300 7.81 -30.59 8.03
N GLN A 301 8.62 -30.34 7.01
CA GLN A 301 9.32 -29.08 6.82
C GLN A 301 9.22 -28.61 5.37
N LEU A 302 9.30 -27.29 5.16
CA LEU A 302 9.42 -26.72 3.83
C LEU A 302 10.90 -26.69 3.41
N ASN A 303 11.17 -27.22 2.23
CA ASN A 303 12.49 -27.20 1.58
C ASN A 303 12.64 -25.99 0.64
N ARG A 304 11.55 -25.25 0.40
CA ARG A 304 11.48 -24.09 -0.49
C ARG A 304 11.04 -22.85 0.27
N LEU A 305 11.34 -21.68 -0.28
CA LEU A 305 10.99 -20.39 0.31
C LEU A 305 9.46 -20.26 0.40
N PRO A 306 8.88 -20.23 1.61
CA PRO A 306 7.44 -20.23 1.77
C PRO A 306 6.85 -18.82 1.70
N PHE A 307 5.56 -18.76 1.39
CA PHE A 307 4.76 -17.56 1.66
C PHE A 307 4.56 -17.40 3.16
N GLY A 308 4.69 -16.17 3.67
CA GLY A 308 4.45 -15.84 5.08
C GLY A 308 5.68 -15.32 5.84
N LEU A 309 6.89 -15.53 5.32
CA LEU A 309 8.09 -14.89 5.89
C LEU A 309 8.17 -13.43 5.48
N THR A 310 8.58 -12.57 6.41
CA THR A 310 8.87 -11.15 6.14
C THR A 310 9.95 -10.97 5.08
N THR A 311 10.94 -11.86 5.02
CA THR A 311 12.05 -11.83 4.05
C THR A 311 11.67 -12.36 2.66
N SER A 312 10.61 -13.17 2.52
CA SER A 312 10.31 -13.87 1.26
C SER A 312 10.20 -12.93 0.04
N PRO A 313 9.49 -11.79 0.11
CA PRO A 313 9.42 -10.86 -1.01
C PRO A 313 10.79 -10.31 -1.40
N PHE A 314 11.63 -9.93 -0.43
CA PHE A 314 12.99 -9.46 -0.69
C PHE A 314 13.85 -10.56 -1.32
N ALA A 315 13.81 -11.78 -0.77
CA ALA A 315 14.59 -12.91 -1.27
C ALA A 315 14.26 -13.24 -2.72
N LEU A 316 12.97 -13.28 -3.09
CA LEU A 316 12.56 -13.52 -4.47
C LEU A 316 13.08 -12.42 -5.41
N ALA A 317 12.86 -11.15 -5.05
CA ALA A 317 13.32 -10.02 -5.88
C ALA A 317 14.84 -10.01 -6.04
N CYS A 318 15.58 -10.31 -4.97
CA CYS A 318 17.03 -10.35 -4.98
C CYS A 318 17.56 -11.49 -5.87
N VAL A 319 17.00 -12.71 -5.76
CA VAL A 319 17.36 -13.85 -6.62
C VAL A 319 17.10 -13.53 -8.09
N LEU A 320 15.93 -13.00 -8.42
CA LEU A 320 15.58 -12.63 -9.80
C LEU A 320 16.57 -11.57 -10.32
N LYS A 321 16.74 -10.45 -9.60
CA LYS A 321 17.66 -9.38 -10.01
C LYS A 321 19.10 -9.86 -10.15
N PHE A 322 19.58 -10.68 -9.21
CA PHE A 322 20.92 -11.27 -9.25
C PHE A 322 21.12 -12.13 -10.50
N HIS A 323 20.13 -12.96 -10.84
CA HIS A 323 20.19 -13.80 -12.02
C HIS A 323 20.12 -12.99 -13.32
N ILE A 324 19.14 -12.11 -13.43
CA ILE A 324 18.88 -11.27 -14.61
C ILE A 324 20.09 -10.38 -14.92
N LYS A 325 20.81 -9.88 -13.90
CA LYS A 325 22.01 -9.05 -14.05
C LYS A 325 23.12 -9.70 -14.90
N LYS A 326 23.19 -11.03 -14.93
CA LYS A 326 24.17 -11.76 -15.75
C LYS A 326 23.97 -11.58 -17.25
N PHE A 327 22.76 -11.24 -17.68
CA PHE A 327 22.36 -11.10 -19.08
C PHE A 327 22.25 -9.64 -19.51
N LYS A 328 22.72 -8.70 -18.68
CA LYS A 328 22.57 -7.26 -18.94
C LYS A 328 23.26 -6.83 -20.24
N ASP A 329 24.46 -7.36 -20.49
CA ASP A 329 25.27 -6.95 -21.63
C ASP A 329 24.80 -7.62 -22.94
N ASP A 330 24.36 -8.89 -22.85
CA ASP A 330 23.86 -9.66 -24.00
C ASP A 330 22.42 -9.28 -24.39
N TYR A 331 21.56 -9.01 -23.41
CA TYR A 331 20.12 -8.74 -23.59
C TYR A 331 19.67 -7.48 -22.84
N PRO A 332 20.17 -6.28 -23.17
CA PRO A 332 19.94 -5.06 -22.39
C PRO A 332 18.45 -4.68 -22.27
N LYS A 333 17.66 -4.82 -23.35
CA LYS A 333 16.22 -4.53 -23.34
C LYS A 333 15.43 -5.54 -22.49
N CYS A 334 15.80 -6.83 -22.56
CA CYS A 334 15.16 -7.87 -21.75
C CYS A 334 15.52 -7.70 -20.26
N TYR A 335 16.77 -7.32 -19.97
CA TYR A 335 17.21 -6.94 -18.61
C TYR A 335 16.37 -5.79 -18.04
N GLU A 336 16.11 -4.75 -18.82
CA GLU A 336 15.24 -3.64 -18.39
C GLU A 336 13.82 -4.10 -18.10
N MET A 337 13.23 -4.88 -19.01
CA MET A 337 11.89 -5.46 -18.84
C MET A 337 11.79 -6.36 -17.62
N LEU A 338 12.72 -7.30 -17.43
CA LEU A 338 12.67 -8.22 -16.30
C LEU A 338 12.92 -7.50 -14.96
N ASN A 339 13.56 -6.34 -14.97
CA ASN A 339 13.66 -5.48 -13.78
C ASN A 339 12.35 -4.78 -13.41
N SER A 340 11.35 -4.79 -14.29
CA SER A 340 9.99 -4.30 -14.01
C SER A 340 9.03 -5.38 -13.53
N LEU A 341 9.50 -6.60 -13.27
CA LEU A 341 8.70 -7.64 -12.62
C LEU A 341 8.14 -7.13 -11.28
N TYR A 342 6.84 -7.31 -11.10
CA TYR A 342 6.16 -7.00 -9.85
C TYR A 342 5.83 -8.31 -9.13
N VAL A 343 6.68 -8.71 -8.20
CA VAL A 343 6.61 -10.02 -7.53
C VAL A 343 6.71 -11.16 -8.57
N ASP A 344 5.63 -11.88 -8.81
CA ASP A 344 5.50 -12.99 -9.76
C ASP A 344 4.90 -12.55 -11.11
N ASP A 345 4.36 -11.33 -11.22
CA ASP A 345 3.71 -10.85 -12.43
C ASP A 345 4.64 -10.01 -13.32
N LEU A 346 4.61 -10.27 -14.62
CA LEU A 346 5.19 -9.45 -15.67
C LEU A 346 4.09 -8.67 -16.38
N TYR A 347 4.21 -7.35 -16.42
CA TYR A 347 3.41 -6.47 -17.28
C TYR A 347 4.33 -5.52 -18.02
N TYR A 348 4.35 -5.62 -19.35
CA TYR A 348 5.26 -4.82 -20.16
C TYR A 348 4.69 -4.59 -21.56
N GLY A 349 5.44 -3.89 -22.41
CA GLY A 349 5.09 -3.77 -23.81
C GLY A 349 6.24 -3.36 -24.71
N ALA A 350 5.98 -3.38 -26.01
CA ALA A 350 6.90 -2.98 -27.06
C ALA A 350 6.18 -2.18 -28.16
N GLU A 351 6.95 -1.61 -29.08
CA GLU A 351 6.40 -0.86 -30.23
C GLU A 351 5.88 -1.79 -31.33
N THR A 352 6.52 -2.96 -31.51
CA THR A 352 6.19 -3.93 -32.56
C THR A 352 5.98 -5.33 -32.00
N ALA A 353 5.24 -6.17 -32.74
CA ALA A 353 5.05 -7.58 -32.39
C ALA A 353 6.40 -8.33 -32.36
N GLN A 354 7.31 -8.01 -33.28
CA GLN A 354 8.62 -8.65 -33.35
C GLN A 354 9.51 -8.29 -32.15
N ASP A 355 9.54 -7.03 -31.72
CA ASP A 355 10.26 -6.62 -30.52
C ASP A 355 9.69 -7.31 -29.28
N ALA A 356 8.37 -7.39 -29.16
CA ALA A 356 7.70 -8.08 -28.06
C ALA A 356 8.01 -9.59 -28.06
N TYR A 357 8.06 -10.22 -29.24
CA TYR A 357 8.44 -11.62 -29.38
C TYR A 357 9.88 -11.84 -28.90
N GLN A 358 10.85 -11.04 -29.35
CA GLN A 358 12.24 -11.15 -28.91
C GLN A 358 12.40 -10.96 -27.39
N LEU A 359 11.67 -10.00 -26.82
CA LEU A 359 11.68 -9.76 -25.37
C LEU A 359 11.15 -10.96 -24.59
N THR A 360 10.01 -11.49 -25.03
CA THR A 360 9.32 -12.59 -24.34
C THR A 360 10.06 -13.91 -24.50
N SER A 361 10.57 -14.25 -25.68
CA SER A 361 11.37 -15.45 -25.89
C SER A 361 12.65 -15.43 -25.06
N SER A 362 13.40 -14.32 -25.08
CA SER A 362 14.61 -14.15 -24.26
C SER A 362 14.29 -14.23 -22.76
N ALA A 363 13.17 -13.64 -22.32
CA ALA A 363 12.75 -13.71 -20.93
C ALA A 363 12.46 -15.14 -20.48
N ILE A 364 11.74 -15.92 -21.30
CA ILE A 364 11.46 -17.32 -21.02
C ILE A 364 12.76 -18.11 -20.87
N GLU A 365 13.73 -17.91 -21.76
CA GLU A 365 15.02 -18.61 -21.71
C GLU A 365 15.85 -18.24 -20.48
N ILE A 366 16.00 -16.94 -20.22
CA ILE A 366 16.72 -16.43 -19.05
C ILE A 366 16.11 -17.00 -17.77
N LEU A 367 14.79 -16.84 -17.58
CA LEU A 367 14.11 -17.30 -16.37
C LEU A 367 14.16 -18.82 -16.22
N ARG A 368 14.00 -19.57 -17.32
CA ARG A 368 14.12 -21.04 -17.33
C ARG A 368 15.50 -21.50 -16.89
N SER A 369 16.56 -20.77 -17.24
CA SER A 369 17.93 -21.09 -16.81
C SER A 369 18.14 -20.94 -15.30
N ALA A 370 17.29 -20.17 -14.60
CA ALA A 370 17.23 -20.09 -13.15
C ALA A 370 16.21 -21.04 -12.51
N GLY A 371 15.52 -21.86 -13.30
CA GLY A 371 14.45 -22.74 -12.85
C GLY A 371 13.09 -22.06 -12.70
N PHE A 372 12.89 -20.84 -13.22
CA PHE A 372 11.58 -20.18 -13.22
C PHE A 372 10.85 -20.42 -14.54
N ASN A 373 9.55 -20.73 -14.46
CA ASN A 373 8.70 -20.92 -15.64
C ASN A 373 7.78 -19.70 -15.81
N LEU A 374 8.00 -18.92 -16.86
CA LEU A 374 7.11 -17.82 -17.25
C LEU A 374 5.98 -18.38 -18.11
N ARG A 375 4.73 -18.23 -17.67
CA ARG A 375 3.54 -18.79 -18.31
C ARG A 375 2.39 -17.79 -18.34
N LYS A 376 1.23 -18.23 -18.83
CA LYS A 376 0.01 -17.42 -18.97
C LYS A 376 0.28 -16.11 -19.73
N LEU A 377 1.07 -16.22 -20.78
CA LEU A 377 1.36 -15.13 -21.67
C LEU A 377 0.07 -14.69 -22.36
N ARG A 378 -0.23 -13.41 -22.25
CA ARG A 378 -1.36 -12.77 -22.92
C ARG A 378 -0.90 -11.49 -23.58
N THR A 379 -1.57 -11.10 -24.66
CA THR A 379 -1.22 -9.90 -25.42
C THR A 379 -2.45 -9.31 -26.12
N ASN A 380 -2.44 -8.00 -26.34
CA ASN A 380 -3.39 -7.32 -27.23
C ASN A 380 -3.08 -7.47 -28.72
N CYS A 381 -1.97 -8.11 -29.09
CA CYS A 381 -1.51 -8.21 -30.47
C CYS A 381 -1.68 -9.64 -31.02
N SER A 382 -2.59 -9.80 -31.98
CA SER A 382 -2.83 -11.10 -32.63
C SER A 382 -1.61 -11.62 -33.39
N GLU A 383 -0.77 -10.74 -33.94
CA GLU A 383 0.49 -11.09 -34.58
C GLU A 383 1.50 -11.67 -33.58
N LEU A 384 1.66 -11.05 -32.40
CA LEU A 384 2.52 -11.60 -31.35
C LEU A 384 2.04 -12.97 -30.88
N ASN A 385 0.72 -13.13 -30.71
CA ASN A 385 0.16 -14.43 -30.33
C ASN A 385 0.48 -15.52 -31.37
N LYS A 386 0.39 -15.19 -32.67
CA LYS A 386 0.81 -16.12 -33.74
C LYS A 386 2.31 -16.44 -33.66
N LEU A 387 3.16 -15.44 -33.45
CA LEU A 387 4.61 -15.64 -33.30
C LEU A 387 4.94 -16.58 -32.13
N TRP A 388 4.24 -16.49 -31.00
CA TRP A 388 4.41 -17.45 -29.91
C TRP A 388 4.04 -18.87 -30.31
N CYS A 389 2.88 -19.08 -30.95
CA CYS A 389 2.44 -20.39 -31.39
C CYS A 389 3.40 -21.01 -32.42
N GLU A 390 3.78 -20.26 -33.45
CA GLU A 390 4.65 -20.73 -34.54
C GLU A 390 6.06 -21.12 -34.06
N ASN A 391 6.51 -20.54 -32.95
CA ASN A 391 7.84 -20.80 -32.38
C ASN A 391 7.80 -21.70 -31.13
N GLY A 392 6.69 -22.40 -30.88
CA GLY A 392 6.60 -23.44 -29.84
C GLY A 392 6.41 -22.92 -28.41
N TYR A 393 5.91 -21.68 -28.24
CA TYR A 393 5.56 -21.10 -26.94
C TYR A 393 4.05 -21.15 -26.66
N GLU A 394 3.27 -21.93 -27.41
CA GLU A 394 1.81 -22.06 -27.23
C GLU A 394 1.44 -22.49 -25.80
N GLU A 395 2.19 -23.44 -25.22
CA GLU A 395 2.00 -23.91 -23.84
C GLU A 395 2.20 -22.80 -22.79
N ASN A 396 2.94 -21.74 -23.13
CA ASN A 396 3.14 -20.60 -22.26
C ASN A 396 1.97 -19.61 -22.35
N THR A 397 1.07 -19.70 -23.33
CA THR A 397 -0.02 -18.74 -23.55
C THR A 397 -1.30 -19.05 -22.76
N ASP A 398 -2.17 -18.05 -22.60
CA ASP A 398 -3.50 -18.21 -21.99
C ASP A 398 -4.54 -17.37 -22.75
N HIS A 399 -5.60 -18.01 -23.22
CA HIS A 399 -6.68 -17.36 -23.99
C HIS A 399 -7.92 -17.01 -23.16
N GLY A 400 -7.83 -17.09 -21.82
CA GLY A 400 -8.93 -16.70 -20.93
C GLY A 400 -9.31 -15.21 -21.05
N GLN A 401 -10.58 -14.89 -20.80
CA GLN A 401 -11.08 -13.51 -20.75
C GLN A 401 -10.61 -12.80 -19.48
N GLY A 402 -10.00 -11.62 -19.66
CA GLY A 402 -9.57 -10.72 -18.57
C GLY A 402 -8.41 -11.24 -17.73
N SER A 403 -7.36 -10.43 -17.55
CA SER A 403 -6.27 -10.71 -16.61
C SER A 403 -6.32 -9.72 -15.46
N GLY A 404 -6.28 -10.22 -14.22
CA GLY A 404 -6.08 -9.37 -13.05
C GLY A 404 -4.72 -8.69 -13.16
N PHE A 405 -4.71 -7.39 -13.41
CA PHE A 405 -3.56 -6.55 -13.73
C PHE A 405 -3.25 -5.63 -12.55
N LEU A 406 -2.30 -5.99 -11.68
CA LEU A 406 -1.83 -5.12 -10.58
C LEU A 406 -2.98 -4.51 -9.73
N GLY A 407 -4.03 -5.29 -9.47
CA GLY A 407 -5.24 -4.84 -8.74
C GLY A 407 -6.37 -4.26 -9.61
N LEU A 408 -6.12 -4.05 -10.90
CA LEU A 408 -7.07 -3.71 -11.95
C LEU A 408 -7.42 -4.95 -12.79
N ASN A 409 -8.26 -4.79 -13.81
CA ASN A 409 -8.54 -5.82 -14.82
C ASN A 409 -8.15 -5.29 -16.19
N TRP A 410 -7.31 -6.01 -16.93
CA TRP A 410 -6.99 -5.70 -18.33
C TRP A 410 -7.64 -6.73 -19.26
N ASP A 411 -8.35 -6.23 -20.26
CA ASP A 411 -8.88 -7.01 -21.37
C ASP A 411 -7.92 -6.89 -22.56
N PRO A 412 -7.16 -7.94 -22.89
CA PRO A 412 -6.22 -7.88 -24.01
C PRO A 412 -6.92 -7.78 -25.37
N ILE A 413 -8.15 -8.28 -25.51
CA ILE A 413 -8.83 -8.31 -26.82
C ILE A 413 -9.28 -6.90 -27.21
N GLU A 414 -9.95 -6.21 -26.28
CA GLU A 414 -10.42 -4.84 -26.48
C GLU A 414 -9.35 -3.78 -26.16
N ASP A 415 -8.24 -4.20 -25.55
CA ASP A 415 -7.15 -3.38 -25.01
C ASP A 415 -7.59 -2.31 -23.99
N LYS A 416 -8.48 -2.70 -23.08
CA LYS A 416 -9.08 -1.80 -22.08
C LYS A 416 -8.80 -2.23 -20.64
N ILE A 417 -8.63 -1.23 -19.79
CA ILE A 417 -8.51 -1.39 -18.33
C ILE A 417 -9.87 -1.12 -17.69
N LYS A 418 -10.22 -1.95 -16.70
CA LYS A 418 -11.39 -1.81 -15.82
C LYS A 418 -10.94 -1.81 -14.37
N LEU A 419 -11.64 -1.05 -13.53
CA LEU A 419 -11.45 -1.09 -12.08
C LEU A 419 -12.04 -2.39 -11.50
N ASN A 420 -11.46 -2.90 -10.42
CA ASN A 420 -12.03 -4.03 -9.68
C ASN A 420 -12.82 -3.54 -8.48
N LEU A 421 -14.15 -3.52 -8.61
CA LEU A 421 -15.08 -3.07 -7.56
C LEU A 421 -15.91 -4.21 -6.94
N ARG A 422 -15.53 -5.47 -7.20
CA ARG A 422 -16.28 -6.65 -6.73
C ARG A 422 -16.38 -6.69 -5.20
N ASP A 423 -15.26 -6.48 -4.51
CA ASP A 423 -15.22 -6.56 -3.04
C ASP A 423 -15.97 -5.41 -2.37
N VAL A 424 -15.92 -4.22 -3.01
CA VAL A 424 -16.72 -3.06 -2.61
C VAL A 424 -18.21 -3.40 -2.67
N ARG A 425 -18.68 -3.98 -3.78
CA ARG A 425 -20.09 -4.37 -3.95
C ARG A 425 -20.52 -5.41 -2.92
N ASN A 426 -19.75 -6.49 -2.76
CA ASN A 426 -20.06 -7.53 -1.79
C ASN A 426 -20.15 -6.97 -0.36
N SER A 427 -19.26 -6.03 -0.03
CA SER A 427 -19.23 -5.38 1.28
C SER A 427 -20.39 -4.39 1.47
N LEU A 428 -20.88 -3.76 0.40
CA LEU A 428 -22.08 -2.93 0.43
C LEU A 428 -23.34 -3.76 0.70
N GLU A 429 -23.53 -4.86 -0.04
CA GLU A 429 -24.68 -5.76 0.12
C GLU A 429 -24.80 -6.32 1.55
N SER A 430 -23.66 -6.63 2.18
CA SER A 430 -23.63 -7.14 3.56
C SER A 430 -24.01 -6.11 4.65
N GLY A 431 -23.88 -4.81 4.37
CA GLY A 431 -24.11 -3.75 5.35
C GLY A 431 -25.51 -3.13 5.33
N ILE A 432 -26.28 -3.35 4.25
CA ILE A 432 -27.65 -2.81 4.12
C ILE A 432 -28.60 -3.43 5.16
N ALA A 433 -28.31 -4.64 5.65
CA ALA A 433 -29.18 -5.36 6.59
C ALA A 433 -29.08 -4.89 8.06
N ASN A 434 -27.96 -4.29 8.49
CA ASN A 434 -27.67 -4.01 9.91
C ASN A 434 -27.53 -2.51 10.24
N GLY A 435 -27.79 -1.62 9.27
CA GLY A 435 -27.54 -0.18 9.38
C GLY A 435 -26.09 0.19 9.08
N THR A 436 -25.88 1.35 8.44
CA THR A 436 -24.52 1.81 8.06
C THR A 436 -23.87 2.55 9.23
N THR A 437 -22.60 2.22 9.51
CA THR A 437 -21.79 2.86 10.55
C THR A 437 -20.54 3.54 9.98
N LYS A 438 -19.89 4.40 10.76
CA LYS A 438 -18.61 5.01 10.38
C LYS A 438 -17.54 3.97 10.04
N ARG A 439 -17.48 2.86 10.77
CA ARG A 439 -16.57 1.72 10.48
C ARG A 439 -16.86 1.09 9.13
N HIS A 440 -18.15 0.94 8.78
CA HIS A 440 -18.56 0.36 7.50
C HIS A 440 -18.15 1.27 6.34
N VAL A 441 -18.40 2.58 6.43
CA VAL A 441 -17.98 3.55 5.42
C VAL A 441 -16.46 3.47 5.19
N LEU A 442 -15.66 3.54 6.25
CA LEU A 442 -14.20 3.44 6.14
C LEU A 442 -13.75 2.14 5.46
N ARG A 443 -14.33 1.00 5.86
CA ARG A 443 -14.03 -0.31 5.26
C ARG A 443 -14.27 -0.30 3.75
N ILE A 444 -15.36 0.33 3.30
CA ILE A 444 -15.69 0.43 1.87
C ILE A 444 -14.68 1.30 1.14
N ILE A 445 -14.36 2.49 1.65
CA ILE A 445 -13.40 3.39 0.97
C ILE A 445 -12.02 2.72 0.85
N SER A 446 -11.58 1.99 1.88
CA SER A 446 -10.30 1.26 1.88
C SER A 446 -10.22 0.11 0.88
N GLN A 447 -11.34 -0.35 0.33
CA GLN A 447 -11.38 -1.37 -0.71
C GLN A 447 -11.31 -0.77 -2.13
N ILE A 448 -11.45 0.55 -2.28
CA ILE A 448 -11.39 1.20 -3.58
C ILE A 448 -9.93 1.32 -4.00
N PHE A 449 -9.55 0.54 -5.01
CA PHE A 449 -8.21 0.59 -5.60
C PHE A 449 -8.23 1.39 -6.92
N ASP A 450 -7.90 2.68 -6.84
CA ASP A 450 -7.81 3.61 -7.98
C ASP A 450 -6.44 4.32 -8.03
N PRO A 451 -5.36 3.62 -8.41
CA PRO A 451 -3.99 4.14 -8.33
C PRO A 451 -3.75 5.36 -9.25
N CYS A 452 -4.44 5.41 -10.40
CA CYS A 452 -4.36 6.50 -11.37
C CYS A 452 -5.41 7.60 -11.14
N GLY A 453 -6.27 7.50 -10.13
CA GLY A 453 -7.30 8.50 -9.86
C GLY A 453 -8.38 8.59 -10.97
N LEU A 454 -8.60 7.54 -11.75
CA LEU A 454 -9.52 7.53 -12.90
C LEU A 454 -10.96 7.92 -12.50
N ILE A 455 -11.34 7.60 -11.26
CA ILE A 455 -12.65 7.90 -10.67
C ILE A 455 -12.52 8.83 -9.46
N SER A 456 -11.45 9.63 -9.39
CA SER A 456 -11.26 10.66 -8.36
C SER A 456 -12.51 11.53 -8.10
N PRO A 457 -13.30 11.93 -9.11
CA PRO A 457 -14.50 12.73 -8.89
C PRO A 457 -15.59 12.03 -8.06
N PHE A 458 -15.60 10.69 -8.07
CA PHE A 458 -16.49 9.87 -7.26
C PHE A 458 -15.86 9.45 -5.93
N VAL A 459 -14.55 9.22 -5.89
CA VAL A 459 -13.86 8.81 -4.66
C VAL A 459 -13.74 9.98 -3.68
N ILE A 460 -13.56 11.21 -4.16
CA ILE A 460 -13.43 12.36 -3.27
C ILE A 460 -14.71 12.64 -2.48
N THR A 461 -15.90 12.38 -3.05
CA THR A 461 -17.17 12.64 -2.36
C THR A 461 -17.36 11.76 -1.13
N VAL A 462 -16.94 10.48 -1.20
CA VAL A 462 -17.02 9.58 -0.04
C VAL A 462 -15.94 9.87 1.00
N LYS A 463 -14.79 10.40 0.56
CA LYS A 463 -13.74 10.89 1.45
C LYS A 463 -14.17 12.14 2.23
N ILE A 464 -14.83 13.09 1.57
CA ILE A 464 -15.45 14.26 2.21
C ILE A 464 -16.52 13.79 3.19
N LEU A 465 -17.41 12.88 2.78
CA LEU A 465 -18.40 12.29 3.70
C LEU A 465 -17.73 11.69 4.93
N MET A 466 -16.64 10.92 4.76
CA MET A 466 -15.90 10.34 5.89
C MET A 466 -15.39 11.44 6.84
N GLN A 467 -14.87 12.54 6.33
CA GLN A 467 -14.46 13.69 7.15
C GLN A 467 -15.64 14.30 7.92
N GLU A 468 -16.80 14.48 7.29
CA GLU A 468 -18.02 14.97 7.97
C GLU A 468 -18.44 14.04 9.12
N LEU A 469 -18.28 12.71 8.97
CA LEU A 469 -18.56 11.75 10.05
C LEU A 469 -17.63 11.95 11.25
N TRP A 470 -16.38 12.32 11.01
CA TRP A 470 -15.40 12.61 12.05
C TRP A 470 -15.70 13.93 12.76
N GLU A 471 -16.00 14.98 12.01
CA GLU A 471 -16.31 16.30 12.56
C GLU A 471 -17.53 16.29 13.47
N LYS A 472 -18.52 15.44 13.16
CA LYS A 472 -19.70 15.24 14.02
C LYS A 472 -19.45 14.36 15.25
N GLY A 473 -18.25 13.80 15.41
CA GLY A 473 -17.88 13.02 16.59
C GLY A 473 -18.57 11.66 16.71
N LEU A 474 -19.06 11.07 15.60
CA LEU A 474 -19.73 9.76 15.63
C LEU A 474 -18.78 8.68 16.17
N LYS A 475 -19.31 7.76 16.99
CA LYS A 475 -18.58 6.55 17.39
C LYS A 475 -18.45 5.57 16.21
N TRP A 476 -17.52 4.62 16.30
CA TRP A 476 -17.21 3.69 15.21
C TRP A 476 -18.40 2.86 14.73
N ASP A 477 -19.19 2.37 15.67
CA ASP A 477 -20.31 1.45 15.45
C ASP A 477 -21.68 2.14 15.64
N GLU A 478 -21.68 3.48 15.67
CA GLU A 478 -22.88 4.29 15.68
C GLU A 478 -23.48 4.41 14.27
N GLN A 479 -24.81 4.38 14.18
CA GLN A 479 -25.52 4.51 12.91
C GLN A 479 -25.41 5.94 12.35
N LEU A 480 -25.38 6.04 11.03
CA LEU A 480 -25.38 7.33 10.35
C LEU A 480 -26.67 8.12 10.63
N PRO A 481 -26.59 9.41 11.00
CA PRO A 481 -27.76 10.31 11.01
C PRO A 481 -28.40 10.41 9.63
N SER A 482 -29.72 10.65 9.59
CA SER A 482 -30.53 10.62 8.36
C SER A 482 -29.92 11.38 7.17
N GLY A 483 -29.43 12.62 7.37
CA GLY A 483 -28.83 13.41 6.30
C GLY A 483 -27.50 12.86 5.76
N LEU A 484 -26.69 12.20 6.60
CA LEU A 484 -25.44 11.55 6.19
C LEU A 484 -25.72 10.19 5.55
N GLU A 485 -26.74 9.49 6.04
CA GLU A 485 -27.21 8.24 5.47
C GLU A 485 -27.74 8.45 4.04
N GLU A 486 -28.45 9.54 3.77
CA GLU A 486 -28.92 9.88 2.43
C GLU A 486 -27.76 10.14 1.45
N LYS A 487 -26.74 10.92 1.86
CA LYS A 487 -25.51 11.12 1.08
C LYS A 487 -24.83 9.77 0.79
N TRP A 488 -24.71 8.91 1.79
CA TRP A 488 -24.14 7.57 1.64
C TRP A 488 -24.93 6.70 0.66
N ARG A 489 -26.25 6.62 0.81
CA ARG A 489 -27.13 5.84 -0.09
C ARG A 489 -27.05 6.33 -1.53
N THR A 490 -26.97 7.64 -1.72
CA THR A 490 -26.78 8.24 -3.06
C THR A 490 -25.47 7.78 -3.66
N TRP A 491 -24.36 7.90 -2.93
CA TRP A 491 -23.05 7.43 -3.38
C TRP A 491 -23.04 5.93 -3.73
N CYS A 492 -23.66 5.09 -2.89
CA CYS A 492 -23.80 3.66 -3.15
C CYS A 492 -24.57 3.36 -4.45
N SER A 493 -25.65 4.11 -4.71
CA SER A 493 -26.46 3.93 -5.93
C SER A 493 -25.69 4.30 -7.20
N GLU A 494 -24.74 5.23 -7.09
CA GLU A 494 -23.93 5.71 -8.20
C GLU A 494 -22.80 4.76 -8.59
N LEU A 495 -22.33 3.93 -7.64
CA LEU A 495 -21.26 2.94 -7.87
C LEU A 495 -21.57 2.04 -9.08
N ALA A 496 -22.84 1.66 -9.27
CA ALA A 496 -23.28 0.81 -10.37
C ALA A 496 -22.97 1.40 -11.77
N HIS A 497 -22.88 2.72 -11.90
CA HIS A 497 -22.51 3.36 -13.17
C HIS A 497 -21.02 3.18 -13.51
N ILE A 498 -20.17 2.99 -12.50
CA ILE A 498 -18.72 2.84 -12.67
C ILE A 498 -18.34 1.43 -13.10
N ASP A 499 -19.18 0.43 -12.81
CA ASP A 499 -18.91 -0.98 -13.13
C ASP A 499 -18.65 -1.23 -14.62
N ASN A 500 -19.27 -0.41 -15.48
CA ASN A 500 -19.13 -0.49 -16.93
C ASN A 500 -18.06 0.46 -17.49
N LEU A 501 -17.36 1.21 -16.63
CA LEU A 501 -16.29 2.10 -17.06
C LEU A 501 -15.15 1.27 -17.65
N GLN A 502 -14.90 1.47 -18.93
CA GLN A 502 -13.76 0.92 -19.64
C GLN A 502 -12.85 2.06 -20.07
N ILE A 503 -11.56 1.91 -19.80
CA ILE A 503 -10.57 2.96 -20.02
C ILE A 503 -9.57 2.41 -21.01
N GLU A 504 -9.25 3.20 -22.03
CA GLU A 504 -8.18 2.86 -22.96
C GLU A 504 -6.90 2.59 -22.16
N ARG A 505 -6.33 1.39 -22.30
CA ARG A 505 -5.04 1.09 -21.67
C ARG A 505 -4.05 2.14 -22.15
N LYS A 506 -3.99 2.31 -23.45
CA LYS A 506 -2.94 3.05 -24.13
C LYS A 506 -3.11 4.58 -24.04
N LEU A 507 -2.00 5.29 -23.78
CA LEU A 507 -1.97 6.76 -23.70
C LEU A 507 -1.83 7.45 -25.06
N PHE A 508 -1.23 6.79 -26.07
CA PHE A 508 -0.83 7.42 -27.34
C PHE A 508 -1.35 6.67 -28.56
N SER A 509 -1.42 7.29 -29.73
CA SER A 509 -1.58 6.60 -31.02
C SER A 509 -0.22 6.33 -31.70
N ASN A 510 -0.19 5.38 -32.63
CA ASN A 510 1.02 4.67 -33.03
C ASN A 510 1.94 5.40 -34.04
N ALA A 511 1.37 6.19 -34.95
CA ALA A 511 2.11 6.71 -36.10
C ALA A 511 2.26 8.23 -36.08
N GLY A 512 3.49 8.69 -36.30
CA GLY A 512 3.79 10.09 -36.58
C GLY A 512 3.54 11.05 -35.42
N MET A 513 3.65 10.57 -34.17
CA MET A 513 3.45 11.41 -33.00
C MET A 513 4.55 12.48 -32.90
N ARG A 514 4.14 13.74 -32.78
CA ARG A 514 5.04 14.90 -32.62
C ARG A 514 4.42 15.89 -31.64
N GLU A 515 5.22 16.84 -31.17
CA GLU A 515 4.79 17.93 -30.28
C GLU A 515 4.05 17.44 -29.05
N ILE A 516 4.69 16.53 -28.32
CA ILE A 516 4.13 15.97 -27.09
C ILE A 516 4.38 16.95 -25.97
N SER A 517 3.34 17.33 -25.22
CA SER A 517 3.45 18.20 -24.06
C SER A 517 2.64 17.65 -22.89
N LEU A 518 3.14 17.86 -21.67
CA LEU A 518 2.49 17.49 -20.43
C LEU A 518 1.71 18.69 -19.88
N HIS A 519 0.42 18.50 -19.63
CA HIS A 519 -0.46 19.52 -19.08
C HIS A 519 -0.99 19.07 -17.72
N VAL A 520 -0.77 19.87 -16.66
CA VAL A 520 -1.26 19.56 -15.32
C VAL A 520 -2.12 20.72 -14.82
N PHE A 521 -3.36 20.43 -14.48
CA PHE A 521 -4.32 21.39 -13.93
C PHE A 521 -4.46 21.16 -12.43
N CYS A 522 -4.58 22.22 -11.65
CA CYS A 522 -4.88 22.13 -10.22
C CYS A 522 -6.03 23.04 -9.83
N ASP A 523 -6.75 22.63 -8.79
CA ASP A 523 -7.83 23.39 -8.18
C ASP A 523 -7.90 23.12 -6.67
N ALA A 524 -8.56 24.02 -5.93
CA ALA A 524 -8.96 23.78 -4.56
C ALA A 524 -10.36 24.33 -4.26
N SER A 525 -11.09 23.57 -3.44
CA SER A 525 -12.30 23.99 -2.75
C SER A 525 -12.03 24.03 -1.22
N PRO A 526 -12.96 24.56 -0.41
CA PRO A 526 -12.88 24.45 1.04
C PRO A 526 -12.85 22.99 1.56
N GLU A 527 -13.34 22.04 0.78
CA GLU A 527 -13.51 20.63 1.18
C GLU A 527 -12.39 19.73 0.65
N ALA A 528 -11.79 20.04 -0.50
CA ALA A 528 -10.71 19.25 -1.08
C ALA A 528 -9.86 20.05 -2.08
N TYR A 529 -8.67 19.55 -2.38
CA TYR A 529 -7.74 20.14 -3.35
C TYR A 529 -7.07 19.03 -4.16
N GLY A 530 -6.69 19.30 -5.40
CA GLY A 530 -6.20 18.25 -6.29
C GLY A 530 -5.59 18.73 -7.58
N ALA A 531 -5.15 17.76 -8.37
CA ALA A 531 -4.61 17.98 -9.70
C ALA A 531 -4.94 16.84 -10.67
N VAL A 532 -4.98 17.15 -11.96
CA VAL A 532 -5.19 16.20 -13.06
C VAL A 532 -4.21 16.47 -14.19
N ALA A 533 -3.67 15.40 -14.78
CA ALA A 533 -2.64 15.46 -15.81
C ALA A 533 -3.08 14.81 -17.13
N TYR A 534 -2.70 15.46 -18.22
CA TYR A 534 -2.97 15.03 -19.59
C TYR A 534 -1.71 15.10 -20.45
N PHE A 535 -1.60 14.18 -21.41
CA PHE A 535 -0.71 14.37 -22.55
C PHE A 535 -1.48 15.04 -23.68
N ARG A 536 -0.87 16.03 -24.30
CA ARG A 536 -1.28 16.57 -25.59
C ARG A 536 -0.25 16.18 -26.63
N TYR A 537 -0.69 15.75 -27.81
CA TYR A 537 0.20 15.38 -28.91
C TYR A 537 -0.48 15.54 -30.26
N ILE A 538 0.32 15.65 -31.33
CA ILE A 538 -0.17 15.66 -32.72
C ILE A 538 0.08 14.29 -33.33
N THR A 539 -0.96 13.70 -33.91
CA THR A 539 -0.91 12.43 -34.64
C THR A 539 -1.75 12.57 -35.90
N GLU A 540 -1.24 12.14 -37.05
CA GLU A 540 -1.97 12.23 -38.34
C GLU A 540 -2.53 13.64 -38.63
N GLY A 541 -1.79 14.69 -38.23
CA GLY A 541 -2.20 16.08 -38.39
C GLY A 541 -3.32 16.56 -37.46
N ARG A 542 -3.76 15.74 -36.50
CA ARG A 542 -4.79 16.09 -35.51
C ARG A 542 -4.20 16.17 -34.11
N VAL A 543 -4.64 17.17 -33.34
CA VAL A 543 -4.32 17.27 -31.92
C VAL A 543 -5.17 16.26 -31.16
N LYS A 544 -4.53 15.52 -30.26
CA LYS A 544 -5.15 14.57 -29.34
C LYS A 544 -4.74 14.90 -27.91
N VAL A 545 -5.65 14.62 -26.98
CA VAL A 545 -5.42 14.73 -25.55
C VAL A 545 -5.79 13.41 -24.89
N SER A 546 -4.94 12.94 -23.98
CA SER A 546 -5.14 11.69 -23.24
C SER A 546 -5.03 11.93 -21.75
N PHE A 547 -6.03 11.49 -20.98
CA PHE A 547 -5.98 11.45 -19.52
C PHE A 547 -4.87 10.50 -19.03
N ILE A 548 -3.99 11.00 -18.16
CA ILE A 548 -2.91 10.21 -17.58
C ILE A 548 -3.33 9.74 -16.19
N ILE A 549 -3.50 10.70 -15.27
CA ILE A 549 -3.64 10.48 -13.83
C ILE A 549 -4.22 11.72 -13.16
N SER A 550 -4.98 11.52 -12.08
CA SER A 550 -5.32 12.59 -11.14
C SER A 550 -5.02 12.20 -9.70
N LYS A 551 -4.93 13.21 -8.84
CA LYS A 551 -4.78 13.09 -7.39
C LYS A 551 -5.64 14.14 -6.72
N SER A 552 -6.42 13.72 -5.74
CA SER A 552 -7.20 14.61 -4.87
C SER A 552 -6.80 14.39 -3.42
N LYS A 553 -7.05 15.36 -2.56
CA LYS A 553 -6.91 15.26 -1.11
C LYS A 553 -8.04 16.04 -0.45
N VAL A 554 -8.58 15.49 0.63
CA VAL A 554 -9.53 16.24 1.48
C VAL A 554 -8.78 17.38 2.18
N ALA A 555 -9.43 18.53 2.31
CA ALA A 555 -8.89 19.69 2.98
C ALA A 555 -8.59 19.36 4.46
N PRO A 556 -7.53 19.93 5.05
CA PRO A 556 -7.21 19.66 6.45
C PRO A 556 -8.33 20.15 7.39
N LEU A 557 -8.58 19.42 8.48
CA LEU A 557 -9.52 19.82 9.53
C LEU A 557 -9.18 21.21 10.12
N LYS A 558 -7.89 21.57 10.14
CA LYS A 558 -7.47 22.93 10.47
C LYS A 558 -7.81 23.83 9.30
N THR A 559 -8.78 24.72 9.50
CA THR A 559 -9.23 25.67 8.48
C THR A 559 -8.06 26.48 7.91
N LEU A 560 -7.89 26.36 6.60
CA LEU A 560 -6.96 27.17 5.82
C LEU A 560 -7.76 28.12 4.93
N THR A 561 -7.17 29.27 4.60
CA THR A 561 -7.73 30.17 3.58
C THR A 561 -7.76 29.47 2.23
N LEU A 562 -8.72 29.81 1.37
CA LEU A 562 -8.82 29.23 0.03
C LEU A 562 -7.50 29.35 -0.76
N ALA A 563 -6.87 30.52 -0.74
CA ALA A 563 -5.57 30.72 -1.41
C ALA A 563 -4.46 29.77 -0.91
N ARG A 564 -4.49 29.37 0.36
CA ARG A 564 -3.52 28.39 0.90
C ARG A 564 -3.85 26.97 0.44
N LEU A 565 -5.12 26.62 0.27
CA LEU A 565 -5.53 25.34 -0.31
C LEU A 565 -5.20 25.28 -1.80
N GLU A 566 -5.44 26.36 -2.55
CA GLU A 566 -5.03 26.50 -3.96
C GLU A 566 -3.51 26.36 -4.11
N LEU A 567 -2.72 26.93 -3.18
CA LEU A 567 -1.26 26.74 -3.17
C LEU A 567 -0.85 25.29 -2.87
N MET A 568 -1.61 24.58 -2.04
CA MET A 568 -1.40 23.15 -1.80
C MET A 568 -1.76 22.31 -3.04
N ALA A 569 -2.81 22.69 -3.78
CA ALA A 569 -3.16 22.08 -5.06
C ALA A 569 -2.03 22.27 -6.09
N ALA A 570 -1.45 23.47 -6.16
CA ALA A 570 -0.30 23.76 -7.00
C ALA A 570 0.93 22.91 -6.63
N LEU A 571 1.15 22.65 -5.34
CA LEU A 571 2.20 21.74 -4.90
C LEU A 571 1.95 20.29 -5.34
N ILE A 572 0.71 19.79 -5.30
CA ILE A 572 0.36 18.47 -5.85
C ILE A 572 0.65 18.45 -7.35
N ALA A 573 0.22 19.46 -8.11
CA ALA A 573 0.48 19.53 -9.54
C ALA A 573 1.97 19.57 -9.89
N ALA A 574 2.79 20.31 -9.14
CA ALA A 574 4.24 20.35 -9.33
C ALA A 574 4.89 18.98 -9.10
N ARG A 575 4.50 18.29 -8.01
CA ARG A 575 4.98 16.93 -7.71
C ARG A 575 4.52 15.94 -8.77
N LEU A 576 3.27 16.05 -9.22
CA LEU A 576 2.70 15.20 -10.27
C LEU A 576 3.46 15.38 -11.59
N ALA A 577 3.71 16.62 -11.99
CA ALA A 577 4.48 16.93 -13.20
C ALA A 577 5.90 16.34 -13.12
N LYS A 578 6.60 16.56 -12.00
CA LYS A 578 7.94 16.01 -11.78
C LYS A 578 7.95 14.48 -11.81
N TYR A 579 6.98 13.84 -11.16
CA TYR A 579 6.83 12.39 -11.16
C TYR A 579 6.63 11.84 -12.58
N LEU A 580 5.70 12.40 -13.36
CA LEU A 580 5.44 11.97 -14.73
C LEU A 580 6.63 12.18 -15.68
N LEU A 581 7.38 13.27 -15.52
CA LEU A 581 8.63 13.49 -16.28
C LEU A 581 9.69 12.43 -15.96
N ASN A 582 9.76 11.96 -14.72
CA ASN A 582 10.67 10.88 -14.34
C ASN A 582 10.18 9.51 -14.84
N THR A 583 8.86 9.28 -14.89
CA THR A 583 8.27 8.05 -15.42
C THR A 583 8.41 7.94 -16.94
N PHE A 584 8.30 9.06 -17.68
CA PHE A 584 8.35 9.15 -19.14
C PHE A 584 9.47 10.09 -19.65
N PRO A 585 10.76 9.82 -19.33
CA PRO A 585 11.85 10.77 -19.57
C PRO A 585 12.14 11.05 -21.04
N SER A 586 11.82 10.11 -21.93
CA SER A 586 12.03 10.21 -23.37
C SER A 586 10.87 10.84 -24.13
N LEU A 587 9.73 11.07 -23.48
CA LEU A 587 8.50 11.43 -24.16
C LEU A 587 8.35 12.94 -24.37
N THR A 588 8.54 13.74 -23.32
CA THR A 588 8.49 15.21 -23.44
C THR A 588 9.24 15.91 -22.30
N LYS A 589 9.75 17.09 -22.60
CA LYS A 589 10.23 18.08 -21.61
C LYS A 589 9.35 19.33 -21.58
N GLU A 590 8.37 19.43 -22.47
CA GLU A 590 7.44 20.55 -22.53
C GLU A 590 6.34 20.36 -21.49
N ILE A 591 6.30 21.25 -20.51
CA ILE A 591 5.36 21.20 -19.40
C ILE A 591 4.57 22.51 -19.30
N PHE A 592 3.28 22.37 -19.03
CA PHE A 592 2.36 23.47 -18.76
C PHE A 592 1.54 23.16 -17.51
N LEU A 593 1.68 23.96 -16.47
CA LEU A 593 0.88 23.89 -15.27
C LEU A 593 -0.18 24.99 -15.28
N TRP A 594 -1.40 24.66 -14.88
CA TRP A 594 -2.58 25.52 -15.00
C TRP A 594 -3.28 25.65 -13.64
N SER A 595 -3.61 26.89 -13.28
CA SER A 595 -4.44 27.22 -12.13
C SER A 595 -5.35 28.39 -12.48
N ASP A 596 -6.54 28.45 -11.92
CA ASP A 596 -7.45 29.59 -11.99
C ASP A 596 -7.17 30.65 -10.91
N SER A 597 -6.36 30.33 -9.90
CA SER A 597 -5.98 31.25 -8.84
C SER A 597 -4.87 32.20 -9.26
N LYS A 598 -5.25 33.45 -9.56
CA LYS A 598 -4.30 34.54 -9.83
C LYS A 598 -3.40 34.85 -8.63
N ILE A 599 -3.89 34.66 -7.41
CA ILE A 599 -3.12 34.88 -6.17
C ILE A 599 -1.97 33.87 -6.10
N VAL A 600 -2.27 32.58 -6.30
CA VAL A 600 -1.25 31.53 -6.30
C VAL A 600 -0.25 31.74 -7.45
N LEU A 601 -0.72 32.05 -8.66
CA LEU A 601 0.18 32.34 -9.79
C LEU A 601 1.12 33.51 -9.50
N HIS A 602 0.65 34.55 -8.82
CA HIS A 602 1.51 35.65 -8.37
C HIS A 602 2.57 35.17 -7.37
N TRP A 603 2.18 34.40 -6.35
CA TRP A 603 3.12 33.84 -5.37
C TRP A 603 4.18 32.94 -6.02
N LEU A 604 3.78 32.10 -6.97
CA LEU A 604 4.66 31.16 -7.67
C LEU A 604 5.65 31.86 -8.61
N LYS A 605 5.28 33.00 -9.18
CA LYS A 605 6.18 33.81 -10.04
C LYS A 605 7.04 34.78 -9.24
N GLY A 606 6.64 35.11 -8.01
CA GLY A 606 7.42 35.94 -7.09
C GLY A 606 8.55 35.20 -6.37
N SER A 607 9.37 35.94 -5.62
CA SER A 607 10.42 35.34 -4.79
C SER A 607 9.80 34.68 -3.55
N SER A 608 10.14 33.41 -3.25
CA SER A 608 9.63 32.74 -2.05
C SER A 608 10.00 33.45 -0.74
N LYS A 609 11.09 34.24 -0.72
CA LYS A 609 11.63 34.90 0.48
C LYS A 609 10.78 36.06 1.01
N ILE A 610 9.91 36.63 0.18
CA ILE A 610 9.08 37.78 0.57
C ILE A 610 7.73 37.36 1.19
N TRP A 611 7.40 36.07 1.17
CA TRP A 611 6.14 35.55 1.68
C TRP A 611 6.23 35.11 3.15
N LYS A 612 5.08 35.05 3.84
CA LYS A 612 4.98 34.47 5.18
C LYS A 612 5.39 32.99 5.19
N PRO A 613 5.84 32.42 6.33
CA PRO A 613 6.46 31.09 6.39
C PRO A 613 5.68 29.95 5.71
N PHE A 614 4.34 29.92 5.84
CA PHE A 614 3.53 28.89 5.18
C PHE A 614 3.67 28.98 3.65
N VAL A 615 3.36 30.15 3.08
CA VAL A 615 3.41 30.41 1.63
C VAL A 615 4.84 30.27 1.12
N SER A 616 5.81 30.89 1.81
CA SER A 616 7.23 30.84 1.46
C SER A 616 7.74 29.41 1.28
N ASN A 617 7.49 28.54 2.26
CA ASN A 617 7.96 27.17 2.24
C ASN A 617 7.33 26.34 1.11
N ARG A 618 6.04 26.55 0.78
CA ARG A 618 5.37 25.80 -0.30
C ARG A 618 5.75 26.33 -1.67
N VAL A 619 5.85 27.66 -1.83
CA VAL A 619 6.36 28.28 -3.06
C VAL A 619 7.79 27.80 -3.34
N ALA A 620 8.66 27.76 -2.34
CA ALA A 620 10.02 27.24 -2.50
C ALA A 620 10.04 25.77 -2.98
N GLN A 621 9.16 24.92 -2.44
CA GLN A 621 9.02 23.53 -2.91
C GLN A 621 8.51 23.46 -4.36
N VAL A 622 7.50 24.24 -4.72
CA VAL A 622 6.97 24.27 -6.09
C VAL A 622 8.05 24.73 -7.08
N GLN A 623 8.79 25.78 -6.74
CA GLN A 623 9.85 26.35 -7.57
C GLN A 623 11.06 25.41 -7.72
N LEU A 624 11.30 24.54 -6.73
CA LEU A 624 12.33 23.48 -6.81
C LEU A 624 11.93 22.35 -7.76
N LEU A 625 10.63 22.05 -7.85
CA LEU A 625 10.10 20.97 -8.70
C LEU A 625 9.82 21.43 -10.13
N THR A 626 9.35 22.68 -10.31
CA THR A 626 8.89 23.22 -11.60
C THR A 626 9.32 24.68 -11.76
N PRO A 627 9.81 25.09 -12.94
CA PRO A 627 10.14 26.49 -13.21
C PRO A 627 8.92 27.44 -13.11
N PRO A 628 9.05 28.67 -12.60
CA PRO A 628 7.91 29.60 -12.51
C PRO A 628 7.23 29.94 -13.84
N ASN A 629 7.96 29.89 -14.96
CA ASN A 629 7.46 30.26 -16.28
C ASN A 629 6.51 29.23 -16.92
N CYS A 630 6.48 27.99 -16.42
CA CYS A 630 5.54 26.98 -16.90
C CYS A 630 4.14 27.08 -16.26
N TRP A 631 3.94 28.01 -15.31
CA TRP A 631 2.66 28.27 -14.66
C TRP A 631 1.80 29.29 -15.43
N ASN A 632 0.59 28.84 -15.79
CA ASN A 632 -0.37 29.54 -16.64
C ASN A 632 -1.72 29.66 -15.93
N HIS A 633 -2.50 30.65 -16.38
CA HIS A 633 -3.87 30.85 -15.91
C HIS A 633 -4.86 30.11 -16.82
N CYS A 634 -5.85 29.43 -16.24
CA CYS A 634 -7.05 28.95 -16.95
C CYS A 634 -8.31 29.51 -16.28
N SER A 635 -9.44 29.55 -16.99
CA SER A 635 -10.73 29.86 -16.36
C SER A 635 -11.16 28.71 -15.46
N GLY A 636 -11.69 28.99 -14.26
CA GLY A 636 -12.25 27.96 -13.38
C GLY A 636 -13.35 27.12 -14.06
N SER A 637 -14.20 27.74 -14.89
CA SER A 637 -15.24 27.04 -15.67
C SER A 637 -14.69 26.03 -16.68
N GLU A 638 -13.41 26.14 -17.03
CA GLU A 638 -12.71 25.27 -17.98
C GLU A 638 -11.60 24.46 -17.27
N ASN A 639 -11.57 24.47 -15.94
CA ASN A 639 -10.56 23.77 -15.15
C ASN A 639 -11.04 22.33 -14.86
N PRO A 640 -10.42 21.29 -15.45
CA PRO A 640 -10.81 19.92 -15.16
C PRO A 640 -10.47 19.47 -13.74
N ALA A 641 -9.60 20.21 -13.02
CA ALA A 641 -9.27 19.90 -11.64
C ALA A 641 -10.43 20.17 -10.68
N ASP A 642 -11.46 20.95 -11.04
CA ASP A 642 -12.68 21.15 -10.24
C ASP A 642 -13.38 19.83 -9.89
N PHE A 643 -13.33 18.85 -10.81
CA PHE A 643 -13.85 17.52 -10.58
C PHE A 643 -13.13 16.79 -9.43
N THR A 644 -11.88 17.16 -9.13
CA THR A 644 -11.08 16.58 -8.06
C THR A 644 -11.31 17.21 -6.69
N THR A 645 -12.01 18.36 -6.62
CA THR A 645 -12.16 19.17 -5.40
C THR A 645 -13.59 19.25 -4.88
N ARG A 646 -14.58 19.23 -5.78
CA ARG A 646 -16.01 19.22 -5.41
C ARG A 646 -16.64 17.84 -5.54
N GLY A 647 -15.97 16.96 -6.29
CA GLY A 647 -16.57 15.75 -6.81
C GLY A 647 -17.65 16.05 -7.85
N GLU A 648 -18.18 15.01 -8.48
CA GLU A 648 -19.31 15.14 -9.40
C GLU A 648 -20.05 13.80 -9.51
N SER A 649 -21.33 13.85 -9.86
CA SER A 649 -22.09 12.61 -10.07
C SER A 649 -21.48 11.77 -11.18
N THR A 650 -21.48 10.46 -10.96
CA THR A 650 -20.98 9.45 -11.90
C THR A 650 -21.51 9.65 -13.31
N ARG A 651 -22.81 9.90 -13.46
CA ARG A 651 -23.44 10.11 -14.78
C ARG A 651 -22.84 11.28 -15.56
N LYS A 652 -22.47 12.36 -14.86
CA LYS A 652 -21.94 13.56 -15.50
C LYS A 652 -20.45 13.41 -15.79
N PHE A 653 -19.61 13.01 -14.83
CA PHE A 653 -18.17 12.97 -15.10
C PHE A 653 -17.80 11.85 -16.09
N LEU A 654 -18.52 10.73 -16.10
CA LEU A 654 -18.28 9.65 -17.08
C LEU A 654 -18.50 10.10 -18.52
N THR A 655 -19.38 11.08 -18.76
CA THR A 655 -19.67 11.64 -20.09
C THR A 655 -18.99 12.99 -20.35
N SER A 656 -18.20 13.48 -19.38
CA SER A 656 -17.55 14.79 -19.45
C SER A 656 -16.32 14.77 -20.35
N SER A 657 -16.37 15.49 -21.47
CA SER A 657 -15.20 15.73 -22.30
C SER A 657 -14.13 16.53 -21.55
N LEU A 658 -14.52 17.46 -20.66
CA LEU A 658 -13.59 18.24 -19.85
C LEU A 658 -12.75 17.32 -18.95
N TRP A 659 -13.35 16.30 -18.33
CA TRP A 659 -12.62 15.36 -17.48
C TRP A 659 -11.69 14.44 -18.28
N TRP A 660 -12.15 13.86 -19.39
CA TRP A 660 -11.38 12.85 -20.11
C TRP A 660 -10.40 13.42 -21.15
N MET A 661 -10.70 14.58 -21.71
CA MET A 661 -9.95 15.20 -22.82
C MET A 661 -9.42 16.60 -22.49
N GLY A 662 -9.61 17.08 -21.25
CA GLY A 662 -9.25 18.43 -20.86
C GLY A 662 -10.12 19.51 -21.53
N PRO A 663 -9.77 20.79 -21.37
CA PRO A 663 -10.53 21.88 -21.94
C PRO A 663 -10.44 21.90 -23.47
N ALA A 664 -11.50 22.36 -24.14
CA ALA A 664 -11.63 22.29 -25.60
C ALA A 664 -10.49 23.01 -26.35
N TRP A 665 -10.00 24.13 -25.80
CA TRP A 665 -8.87 24.87 -26.36
C TRP A 665 -7.55 24.09 -26.33
N LEU A 666 -7.40 23.08 -25.46
CA LEU A 666 -6.19 22.26 -25.41
C LEU A 666 -6.01 21.43 -26.68
N SER A 667 -7.13 21.06 -27.32
CA SER A 667 -7.17 20.40 -28.62
C SER A 667 -6.99 21.36 -29.80
N GLN A 668 -6.80 22.66 -29.56
CA GLN A 668 -6.58 23.69 -30.58
C GLN A 668 -5.09 24.09 -30.67
N PRO A 669 -4.69 24.88 -31.68
CA PRO A 669 -3.36 25.48 -31.74
C PRO A 669 -3.05 26.33 -30.51
N VAL A 670 -1.76 26.46 -30.16
CA VAL A 670 -1.29 27.17 -28.95
C VAL A 670 -1.79 28.62 -28.89
N GLN A 671 -2.01 29.25 -30.03
CA GLN A 671 -2.52 30.62 -30.12
C GLN A 671 -3.95 30.78 -29.60
N SER A 672 -4.71 29.69 -29.55
CA SER A 672 -6.08 29.66 -29.03
C SER A 672 -6.12 29.39 -27.51
N TRP A 673 -4.98 29.17 -26.88
CA TRP A 673 -4.91 28.94 -25.44
C TRP A 673 -5.12 30.24 -24.65
N PRO A 674 -5.53 30.17 -23.37
CA PRO A 674 -5.68 31.34 -22.53
C PRO A 674 -4.39 32.16 -22.47
N VAL A 675 -4.49 33.45 -22.79
CA VAL A 675 -3.34 34.39 -22.77
C VAL A 675 -2.95 34.69 -21.32
N GLN A 676 -1.65 34.75 -21.04
CA GLN A 676 -1.09 35.12 -19.73
C GLN A 676 -1.34 36.62 -19.41
N CYS A 677 -2.58 37.00 -19.12
CA CYS A 677 -2.88 38.29 -18.50
C CYS A 677 -2.86 38.10 -16.99
N LEU A 678 -1.70 38.30 -16.36
CA LEU A 678 -1.65 38.53 -14.91
C LEU A 678 -1.92 40.01 -14.66
N PRO A 679 -3.12 40.40 -14.20
CA PRO A 679 -3.31 41.76 -13.70
C PRO A 679 -2.46 41.91 -12.43
N ASN A 680 -1.84 43.08 -12.25
CA ASN A 680 -1.29 43.47 -10.94
C ASN A 680 -2.45 43.42 -9.93
N PRO A 681 -2.32 42.70 -8.80
CA PRO A 681 -3.37 42.66 -7.79
C PRO A 681 -3.57 44.06 -7.19
N PRO A 682 -4.80 44.45 -6.80
CA PRO A 682 -5.02 45.67 -6.04
C PRO A 682 -4.27 45.59 -4.70
N ASP A 683 -3.59 46.68 -4.33
CA ASP A 683 -2.85 46.81 -3.08
C ASP A 683 -3.74 46.43 -1.89
N GLY A 684 -3.39 45.35 -1.17
CA GLY A 684 -4.07 44.94 0.06
C GLY A 684 -4.27 43.44 0.29
N MET A 685 -4.23 42.58 -0.75
CA MET A 685 -4.48 41.13 -0.58
C MET A 685 -3.22 40.26 -0.45
N CYS A 686 -2.01 40.82 -0.59
CA CYS A 686 -0.76 40.05 -0.52
C CYS A 686 -0.32 39.69 0.92
N GLY A 687 -1.15 40.00 1.93
CA GLY A 687 -0.77 40.04 3.33
C GLY A 687 -1.29 38.93 4.25
N GLU A 688 -2.05 37.92 3.79
CA GLU A 688 -2.68 36.92 4.69
C GLU A 688 -1.96 35.57 4.85
#